data_AF-A0A9W4GBG2-F1
#
_entry.id   AF-A0A9W4GBG2-F1
#
_cell.length_a   1.000
_cell.length_b   1.000
_cell.length_c   1.000
_cell.angle_alpha   90.00
_cell.angle_beta   90.00
_cell.angle_gamma   90.00
#
_symmetry.space_group_name_H-M   'P 1'
#
loop_
_entity.id
_entity.type
_entity.pdbx_description
1 polymer ?
#
loop_
_entity_poly.entity_id
_entity_poly.type
_entity_poly.pdbx_seq_one_letter_code
_entity_poly.pdbx_strand_id
1 'polypeptide(L)'
;MVTKPWYKIEGLIPREDLRDGKPLDASEFAVHLDQVRNQKAPADYQEPERFFDRTYLTKYLIDLAAQVIRRLSGEKTETSAVFNLSTQFGGGKTHALTLLYHLAKNGQLANNWTGVKKLLQKAGINSVPEAAVAVFVGTEFDSLTGRGGDDGTPKRKTPWGEIAYQLGGEAALAVVAEHENQFIEPKGDVIRKFLPKDKPCLILLDEIINYASTYRQKGYGDKLYNFIQALSETARGEDNVVLVVSIPASELEYTAADESDEQRFKKMLDRLGKAVVISAESETSEIIRRRLFEWDAQAVSSEGKILLPKDAINTCSEYADWVLDHRQQLPSWFPVDYARDIFTSTYPFHPTVLSVFERKWQSLPRFQRTRGVLRLLALWVSQAYQEGYKGQHRDALIGLGTAPLDDPMFREAVFNQMGENRLESAVTTDICGKKDAHAIRLDIEAVDAIKKSRLHRKVGTTIFFESNGGCSRTEATVPEIRLAVGEPDLDIGNVETVLETLASECYYLTVEQTKYRFSLYPNLNKILADRRANVQSQRIQERVKTEVQKLLTSSQGVNIVHFPTHSNQIPDRPILTLVVMSPEQQKRDEETLKLVETIIRESGASARTCKSALIFAIADSDDSLREEARKLLAWEDIRDEEQGLDENQKKQLQENLKKAQRDLTEAIWRSYKYLVLLGKDNQLRVTDLGLITSSGATSLVGLILNRLRQDGDVEDQISPRFLIRNWSGAFKEWSTKSVRDAFFASPQFPRLLRPDAIKEAIARGVKEGSLAYVSKGSNDRYEPFLFKTDLSVNEVEISDDIFIIKSEEAEAYLQRITDPPKLTKLVISPSSLTLEPGCKQTFTVKGFDQYEQELTFDEITWKATGGTIDSDGVFQAGHDVGNFIITATVEEIKTNINVSILSPAVARVKEKGESYKTPENLGIEETTKLPQGLSWKGEITPQKWMNFYMRVLSKLTTDQDVKLTLKIEFSIEGEISQQKRDETKVALQELGLDDHLD
;
A
#
# COMPACT_ATOMS: atom_id res chain seq x y z
N MET A 1 40.09 -14.65 3.29
CA MET A 1 40.67 -13.97 4.48
C MET A 1 39.77 -12.77 4.78
N VAL A 2 39.98 -12.04 5.86
CA VAL A 2 39.18 -10.82 6.13
C VAL A 2 39.90 -9.64 5.49
N THR A 3 39.30 -8.99 4.48
CA THR A 3 39.84 -7.75 3.90
C THR A 3 39.93 -6.66 4.96
N LYS A 4 40.98 -5.84 4.89
CA LYS A 4 41.11 -4.64 5.74
C LYS A 4 40.49 -3.43 5.01
N PRO A 5 39.86 -2.50 5.75
CA PRO A 5 39.45 -1.22 5.18
C PRO A 5 40.64 -0.49 4.56
N TRP A 6 40.45 0.16 3.42
CA TRP A 6 41.57 0.76 2.67
C TRP A 6 42.37 1.76 3.51
N TYR A 7 41.70 2.58 4.33
CA TYR A 7 42.33 3.59 5.17
C TYR A 7 43.16 3.02 6.34
N LYS A 8 43.13 1.69 6.55
CA LYS A 8 43.96 0.98 7.55
C LYS A 8 45.14 0.23 6.93
N ILE A 9 45.33 0.31 5.62
CA ILE A 9 46.47 -0.31 4.94
C ILE A 9 47.72 0.53 5.18
N GLU A 10 48.75 -0.08 5.75
CA GLU A 10 50.05 0.56 5.95
C GLU A 10 50.66 0.98 4.60
N GLY A 11 51.16 2.22 4.53
CA GLY A 11 51.73 2.78 3.29
C GLY A 11 50.71 3.34 2.32
N LEU A 12 49.40 3.27 2.62
CA LEU A 12 48.36 3.96 1.86
C LEU A 12 47.81 5.13 2.68
N ILE A 13 48.49 6.27 2.61
CA ILE A 13 48.16 7.46 3.40
C ILE A 13 47.66 8.55 2.45
N PRO A 14 46.42 9.04 2.57
CA PRO A 14 45.99 10.22 1.82
C PRO A 14 46.89 11.41 2.16
N ARG A 15 47.09 12.33 1.22
CA ARG A 15 47.87 13.54 1.48
C ARG A 15 47.38 14.30 2.71
N GLU A 16 48.30 14.99 3.37
CA GLU A 16 48.02 15.81 4.56
C GLU A 16 46.81 16.75 4.42
N ASP A 17 46.69 17.48 3.32
CA ASP A 17 45.57 18.38 3.03
C ASP A 17 44.21 17.67 2.95
N LEU A 18 44.18 16.46 2.37
CA LEU A 18 42.98 15.61 2.33
C LEU A 18 42.63 15.04 3.71
N ARG A 19 43.64 14.72 4.52
CA ARG A 19 43.42 14.22 5.90
C ARG A 19 42.84 15.30 6.80
N ASP A 20 43.34 16.53 6.67
CA ASP A 20 42.90 17.69 7.44
C ASP A 20 41.51 18.21 7.03
N GLY A 21 40.97 17.77 5.89
CA GLY A 21 39.69 18.26 5.37
C GLY A 21 39.73 19.74 4.95
N LYS A 22 40.90 20.22 4.50
CA LYS A 22 41.04 21.60 4.02
C LYS A 22 40.18 21.82 2.76
N PRO A 23 39.67 23.03 2.50
CA PRO A 23 38.93 23.32 1.28
C PRO A 23 39.79 23.02 0.04
N LEU A 24 39.32 22.13 -0.83
CA LEU A 24 40.04 21.70 -2.04
C LEU A 24 39.52 22.49 -3.25
N ASP A 25 40.23 23.56 -3.60
CA ASP A 25 39.94 24.30 -4.83
C ASP A 25 40.47 23.53 -6.06
N ALA A 26 39.71 23.55 -7.15
CA ALA A 26 40.13 22.99 -8.44
C ALA A 26 41.46 23.63 -8.93
N SER A 27 41.68 24.89 -8.57
CA SER A 27 42.89 25.65 -8.92
C SER A 27 44.16 25.05 -8.31
N GLU A 28 44.09 24.39 -7.14
CA GLU A 28 45.24 23.73 -6.51
C GLU A 28 45.71 22.50 -7.32
N PHE A 29 44.84 21.94 -8.16
CA PHE A 29 45.17 20.86 -9.10
C PHE A 29 45.58 21.39 -10.49
N ALA A 30 45.56 22.71 -10.69
CA ALA A 30 45.99 23.36 -11.92
C ALA A 30 47.44 23.87 -11.80
N VAL A 31 48.24 23.62 -12.83
CA VAL A 31 49.58 24.20 -12.92
C VAL A 31 49.47 25.53 -13.64
N HIS A 32 50.07 26.57 -13.09
CA HIS A 32 50.21 27.88 -13.72
C HIS A 32 51.69 28.17 -13.96
N LEU A 33 52.15 28.03 -15.20
CA LEU A 33 53.58 28.16 -15.54
C LEU A 33 54.13 29.56 -15.21
N ASP A 34 53.32 30.62 -15.35
CA ASP A 34 53.73 31.98 -14.98
C ASP A 34 53.97 32.11 -13.46
N GLN A 35 53.14 31.46 -12.64
CA GLN A 35 53.33 31.42 -11.18
C GLN A 35 54.59 30.63 -10.80
N VAL A 36 54.87 29.51 -11.46
CA VAL A 36 56.10 28.72 -11.25
C VAL A 36 57.33 29.57 -11.57
N ARG A 37 57.28 30.32 -12.69
CA ARG A 37 58.35 31.25 -13.08
C ARG A 37 58.56 32.33 -12.02
N ASN A 38 57.48 32.89 -11.49
CA ASN A 38 57.51 34.02 -10.55
C ASN A 38 57.68 33.59 -9.07
N GLN A 39 57.92 32.30 -8.80
CA GLN A 39 58.06 31.75 -7.45
C GLN A 39 56.81 31.93 -6.55
N LYS A 40 55.62 31.86 -7.17
CA LYS A 40 54.32 32.03 -6.49
C LYS A 40 53.43 30.79 -6.56
N ALA A 41 53.88 29.72 -7.23
CA ALA A 41 53.08 28.50 -7.35
C ALA A 41 53.06 27.73 -6.01
N PRO A 42 52.04 26.87 -5.79
CA PRO A 42 52.04 25.93 -4.67
C PRO A 42 53.30 25.05 -4.64
N ALA A 43 53.74 24.62 -3.45
CA ALA A 43 54.96 23.83 -3.27
C ALA A 43 55.03 22.58 -4.18
N ASP A 44 53.89 21.92 -4.41
CA ASP A 44 53.76 20.76 -5.31
C ASP A 44 54.21 21.03 -6.76
N TYR A 45 54.16 22.28 -7.22
CA TYR A 45 54.59 22.68 -8.56
C TYR A 45 55.85 23.55 -8.55
N GLN A 46 56.08 24.29 -7.47
CA GLN A 46 57.21 25.19 -7.34
C GLN A 46 58.52 24.44 -7.04
N GLU A 47 58.46 23.44 -6.15
CA GLU A 47 59.62 22.66 -5.71
C GLU A 47 59.88 21.51 -6.71
N PRO A 48 61.03 21.47 -7.40
CA PRO A 48 61.25 20.50 -8.46
C PRO A 48 61.20 19.04 -7.98
N GLU A 49 61.88 18.71 -6.87
CA GLU A 49 61.90 17.35 -6.32
C GLU A 49 60.49 16.82 -6.05
N ARG A 50 59.70 17.62 -5.31
CA ARG A 50 58.31 17.32 -4.99
C ARG A 50 57.42 17.20 -6.22
N PHE A 51 57.66 18.05 -7.23
CA PHE A 51 56.97 17.97 -8.52
C PHE A 51 57.24 16.64 -9.22
N PHE A 52 58.49 16.20 -9.28
CA PHE A 52 58.86 14.93 -9.94
C PHE A 52 58.35 13.70 -9.18
N ASP A 53 58.34 13.72 -7.85
CA ASP A 53 57.79 12.62 -7.04
C ASP A 53 56.29 12.42 -7.29
N ARG A 54 55.55 13.53 -7.44
CA ARG A 54 54.10 13.53 -7.71
C ARG A 54 53.74 13.37 -9.18
N THR A 55 54.72 13.41 -10.07
CA THR A 55 54.50 13.31 -11.53
C THR A 55 54.72 11.88 -11.99
N TYR A 56 53.67 11.24 -12.48
CA TYR A 56 53.82 10.00 -13.23
C TYR A 56 54.35 10.32 -14.64
N LEU A 57 55.57 9.90 -14.94
CA LEU A 57 56.19 10.08 -16.25
C LEU A 57 55.56 9.13 -17.28
N THR A 58 54.49 9.63 -17.90
CA THR A 58 53.79 8.97 -19.01
C THR A 58 54.75 8.67 -20.16
N LYS A 59 54.42 7.67 -20.99
CA LYS A 59 55.21 7.39 -22.21
C LYS A 59 55.40 8.66 -23.06
N TYR A 60 54.35 9.47 -23.17
CA TYR A 60 54.39 10.76 -23.85
C TYR A 60 55.40 11.73 -23.23
N LEU A 61 55.35 11.92 -21.89
CA LEU A 61 56.22 12.88 -21.20
C LEU A 61 57.68 12.44 -21.31
N ILE A 62 57.92 11.13 -21.25
CA ILE A 62 59.24 10.54 -21.48
C ILE A 62 59.75 10.86 -22.88
N ASP A 63 58.94 10.59 -23.91
CA ASP A 63 59.34 10.81 -25.30
C ASP A 63 59.56 12.30 -25.62
N LEU A 64 58.71 13.20 -25.09
CA LEU A 64 58.87 14.65 -25.23
C LEU A 64 60.13 15.14 -24.52
N ALA A 65 60.26 14.86 -23.22
CA ALA A 65 61.39 15.35 -22.43
C ALA A 65 62.73 14.80 -22.93
N ALA A 66 62.79 13.53 -23.34
CA ALA A 66 63.99 12.95 -23.92
C ALA A 66 64.44 13.67 -25.20
N GLN A 67 63.50 14.00 -26.10
CA GLN A 67 63.83 14.76 -27.32
C GLN A 67 64.28 16.19 -27.01
N VAL A 68 63.64 16.86 -26.04
CA VAL A 68 64.04 18.22 -25.61
C VAL A 68 65.43 18.20 -24.99
N ILE A 69 65.72 17.27 -24.06
CA ILE A 69 67.06 17.11 -23.45
C ILE A 69 68.11 16.86 -24.54
N ARG A 70 67.81 15.97 -25.50
CA ARG A 70 68.70 15.66 -26.62
C ARG A 70 68.99 16.92 -27.45
N ARG A 71 67.96 17.67 -27.84
CA ARG A 71 68.12 18.91 -28.63
C ARG A 71 68.91 19.97 -27.87
N LEU A 72 68.60 20.19 -26.59
CA LEU A 72 69.36 21.14 -25.76
C LEU A 72 70.83 20.74 -25.58
N SER A 73 71.14 19.44 -25.68
CA SER A 73 72.53 18.93 -25.64
C SER A 73 73.28 19.08 -26.98
N GLY A 74 72.65 19.68 -28.00
CA GLY A 74 73.23 19.85 -29.33
C GLY A 74 73.03 18.66 -30.27
N GLU A 75 72.40 17.58 -29.80
CA GLU A 75 72.13 16.40 -30.61
C GLU A 75 70.90 16.60 -31.49
N LYS A 76 71.08 16.48 -32.81
CA LYS A 76 70.02 16.76 -33.81
C LYS A 76 69.29 15.51 -34.31
N THR A 77 69.76 14.32 -33.96
CA THR A 77 69.23 13.05 -34.43
C THR A 77 67.94 12.66 -33.71
N GLU A 78 66.91 12.30 -34.48
CA GLU A 78 65.59 11.90 -33.98
C GLU A 78 64.95 12.86 -32.96
N THR A 79 65.22 14.17 -33.11
CA THR A 79 64.62 15.22 -32.28
C THR A 79 64.09 16.37 -33.14
N SER A 80 63.22 17.19 -32.55
CA SER A 80 62.68 18.41 -33.17
C SER A 80 63.19 19.64 -32.42
N ALA A 81 63.31 20.77 -33.13
CA ALA A 81 63.54 22.07 -32.51
C ALA A 81 62.24 22.74 -32.06
N VAL A 82 61.11 22.36 -32.66
CA VAL A 82 59.80 22.97 -32.41
C VAL A 82 58.80 21.87 -32.05
N PHE A 83 58.09 22.05 -30.95
CA PHE A 83 57.06 21.14 -30.47
C PHE A 83 55.74 21.89 -30.32
N ASN A 84 54.69 21.35 -30.95
CA ASN A 84 53.33 21.82 -30.78
C ASN A 84 52.59 20.87 -29.84
N LEU A 85 52.34 21.32 -28.60
CA LEU A 85 51.56 20.56 -27.64
C LEU A 85 50.08 20.75 -27.95
N SER A 86 49.46 19.66 -28.37
CA SER A 86 48.01 19.56 -28.49
C SER A 86 47.51 18.52 -27.50
N THR A 87 46.37 18.78 -26.88
CA THR A 87 45.69 17.83 -26.01
C THR A 87 44.45 17.34 -26.71
N GLN A 88 44.24 16.03 -26.76
CA GLN A 88 42.92 15.51 -27.13
C GLN A 88 41.90 15.77 -26.03
N PHE A 89 42.36 15.79 -24.77
CA PHE A 89 41.49 15.83 -23.58
C PHE A 89 42.10 16.78 -22.55
N GLY A 90 41.31 17.75 -22.07
CA GLY A 90 41.78 18.86 -21.24
C GLY A 90 42.72 18.44 -20.08
N GLY A 91 43.91 19.05 -20.06
CA GLY A 91 44.95 18.85 -19.04
C GLY A 91 46.28 18.36 -19.62
N GLY A 92 47.40 18.72 -18.99
CA GLY A 92 48.72 18.15 -19.27
C GLY A 92 49.72 19.05 -20.03
N LYS A 93 49.30 20.06 -20.80
CA LYS A 93 50.23 20.95 -21.55
C LYS A 93 51.09 21.79 -20.61
N THR A 94 50.46 22.60 -19.78
CA THR A 94 51.17 23.42 -18.78
C THR A 94 51.99 22.57 -17.81
N HIS A 95 51.53 21.34 -17.52
CA HIS A 95 52.29 20.38 -16.71
C HIS A 95 53.55 19.88 -17.45
N ALA A 96 53.46 19.55 -18.73
CA ALA A 96 54.61 19.20 -19.57
C ALA A 96 55.58 20.38 -19.71
N LEU A 97 55.08 21.60 -19.94
CA LEU A 97 55.91 22.81 -19.97
C LEU A 97 56.63 23.03 -18.63
N THR A 98 55.96 22.81 -17.50
CA THR A 98 56.55 22.93 -16.15
C THR A 98 57.62 21.88 -15.90
N LEU A 99 57.40 20.64 -16.37
CA LEU A 99 58.41 19.58 -16.33
C LEU A 99 59.67 20.00 -17.10
N LEU A 100 59.51 20.51 -18.32
CA LEU A 100 60.64 20.98 -19.13
C LEU A 100 61.33 22.20 -18.52
N TYR A 101 60.57 23.12 -17.94
CA TYR A 101 61.09 24.28 -17.20
C TYR A 101 62.01 23.83 -16.05
N HIS A 102 61.55 22.90 -15.22
CA HIS A 102 62.34 22.40 -14.09
C HIS A 102 63.60 21.66 -14.53
N LEU A 103 63.52 20.82 -15.57
CA LEU A 103 64.71 20.16 -16.13
C LEU A 103 65.74 21.18 -16.63
N ALA A 104 65.32 22.09 -17.51
CA ALA A 104 66.21 23.02 -18.18
C ALA A 104 66.83 24.05 -17.24
N LYS A 105 66.07 24.53 -16.25
CA LYS A 105 66.53 25.58 -15.32
C LYS A 105 67.48 25.05 -14.24
N ASN A 106 67.42 23.76 -13.92
CA ASN A 106 68.23 23.16 -12.85
C ASN A 106 69.37 22.27 -13.38
N GLY A 107 69.38 21.95 -14.67
CA GLY A 107 70.47 21.24 -15.33
C GLY A 107 70.85 19.96 -14.58
N GLN A 108 72.13 19.83 -14.22
CA GLN A 108 72.68 18.63 -13.59
C GLN A 108 72.01 18.25 -12.25
N LEU A 109 71.44 19.20 -11.51
CA LEU A 109 70.70 18.90 -10.27
C LEU A 109 69.49 18.00 -10.54
N ALA A 110 68.89 18.11 -11.73
CA ALA A 110 67.73 17.32 -12.11
C ALA A 110 68.02 15.81 -12.21
N ASN A 111 69.28 15.41 -12.40
CA ASN A 111 69.68 14.02 -12.60
C ASN A 111 69.28 13.10 -11.42
N ASN A 112 69.12 13.67 -10.23
CA ASN A 112 68.79 12.93 -9.01
C ASN A 112 67.29 12.81 -8.75
N TRP A 113 66.44 13.51 -9.49
CA TRP A 113 65.00 13.48 -9.27
C TRP A 113 64.34 12.22 -9.82
N THR A 114 63.23 11.85 -9.20
CA THR A 114 62.47 10.64 -9.53
C THR A 114 62.14 10.57 -11.02
N GLY A 115 62.56 9.48 -11.66
CA GLY A 115 62.30 9.23 -13.08
C GLY A 115 63.24 9.93 -14.08
N VAL A 116 64.06 10.91 -13.69
CA VAL A 116 64.94 11.64 -14.64
C VAL A 116 66.01 10.73 -15.25
N LYS A 117 66.53 9.75 -14.52
CA LYS A 117 67.45 8.73 -15.07
C LYS A 117 66.87 8.00 -16.28
N LYS A 118 65.56 7.73 -16.28
CA LYS A 118 64.85 7.10 -17.40
C LYS A 118 64.79 8.04 -18.61
N LEU A 119 64.60 9.34 -18.37
CA LEU A 119 64.65 10.37 -19.41
C LEU A 119 66.02 10.45 -20.07
N LEU A 120 67.09 10.45 -19.26
CA LEU A 120 68.48 10.47 -19.72
C LEU A 120 68.83 9.22 -20.54
N GLN A 121 68.45 8.04 -20.04
CA GLN A 121 68.65 6.77 -20.76
C GLN A 121 67.93 6.78 -22.12
N LYS A 122 66.67 7.25 -22.16
CA LYS A 122 65.90 7.38 -23.40
C LYS A 122 66.49 8.42 -24.34
N ALA A 123 66.98 9.54 -23.81
CA ALA A 123 67.62 10.60 -24.57
C ALA A 123 68.98 10.16 -25.14
N GLY A 124 69.66 9.21 -24.50
CA GLY A 124 71.04 8.85 -24.84
C GLY A 124 72.05 9.90 -24.38
N ILE A 125 71.72 10.65 -23.33
CA ILE A 125 72.51 11.78 -22.80
C ILE A 125 72.89 11.50 -21.35
N ASN A 126 74.08 11.92 -20.92
CA ASN A 126 74.60 11.61 -19.58
C ASN A 126 74.10 12.55 -18.47
N SER A 127 73.71 13.78 -18.82
CA SER A 127 73.24 14.78 -17.87
C SER A 127 72.29 15.75 -18.54
N VAL A 128 71.29 16.25 -17.80
CA VAL A 128 70.42 17.32 -18.29
C VAL A 128 71.25 18.60 -18.44
N PRO A 129 71.25 19.27 -19.61
CA PRO A 129 71.96 20.53 -19.80
C PRO A 129 71.23 21.67 -19.11
N GLU A 130 71.97 22.55 -18.43
CA GLU A 130 71.43 23.83 -17.96
C GLU A 130 71.22 24.77 -19.17
N ALA A 131 70.03 25.35 -19.27
CA ALA A 131 69.64 26.20 -20.40
C ALA A 131 69.10 27.55 -19.94
N ALA A 132 69.23 28.57 -20.80
CA ALA A 132 68.43 29.78 -20.68
C ALA A 132 66.97 29.45 -20.97
N VAL A 133 66.06 29.85 -20.08
CA VAL A 133 64.63 29.53 -20.21
C VAL A 133 63.81 30.81 -20.30
N ALA A 134 63.02 30.94 -21.36
CA ALA A 134 62.01 31.99 -21.49
C ALA A 134 60.60 31.39 -21.49
N VAL A 135 59.69 32.04 -20.78
CA VAL A 135 58.30 31.65 -20.62
C VAL A 135 57.40 32.83 -20.96
N PHE A 136 56.48 32.61 -21.90
CA PHE A 136 55.42 33.55 -22.26
C PHE A 136 54.07 32.85 -22.07
N VAL A 137 53.17 33.45 -21.29
CA VAL A 137 51.83 32.90 -21.03
C VAL A 137 50.79 33.90 -21.51
N GLY A 138 50.01 33.51 -22.51
CA GLY A 138 49.11 34.41 -23.22
C GLY A 138 47.94 34.92 -22.39
N THR A 139 47.56 34.23 -21.30
CA THR A 139 46.53 34.69 -20.35
C THR A 139 47.03 35.76 -19.38
N GLU A 140 48.33 35.83 -19.13
CA GLU A 140 48.91 36.65 -18.04
C GLU A 140 49.68 37.88 -18.56
N PHE A 141 50.03 37.93 -19.84
CA PHE A 141 50.85 39.00 -20.39
C PHE A 141 49.98 40.12 -20.96
N ASP A 142 50.03 41.31 -20.33
CA ASP A 142 49.34 42.50 -20.81
C ASP A 142 50.26 43.41 -21.66
N SER A 143 49.96 43.54 -22.95
CA SER A 143 50.68 44.43 -23.86
C SER A 143 50.34 45.92 -23.73
N LEU A 144 49.29 46.29 -22.99
CA LEU A 144 48.98 47.69 -22.70
C LEU A 144 49.90 48.25 -21.62
N THR A 145 49.87 47.61 -20.45
CA THR A 145 50.69 48.01 -19.32
C THR A 145 52.12 47.52 -19.45
N GLY A 146 52.35 46.35 -20.05
CA GLY A 146 53.65 45.69 -20.10
C GLY A 146 54.08 45.11 -18.75
N ARG A 147 55.25 44.46 -18.73
CA ARG A 147 55.91 43.97 -17.51
C ARG A 147 57.17 44.79 -17.23
N GLY A 148 57.49 44.94 -15.95
CA GLY A 148 58.62 45.76 -15.49
C GLY A 148 58.32 47.26 -15.50
N GLY A 149 59.35 48.06 -15.25
CA GLY A 149 59.29 49.50 -15.05
C GLY A 149 59.29 49.86 -13.57
N ASP A 150 58.39 49.25 -12.80
CA ASP A 150 58.20 49.57 -11.38
C ASP A 150 59.01 48.66 -10.44
N ASP A 151 59.53 47.54 -10.95
CA ASP A 151 60.29 46.51 -10.21
C ASP A 151 61.81 46.59 -10.44
N GLY A 152 62.29 47.68 -11.05
CA GLY A 152 63.69 47.88 -11.39
C GLY A 152 64.14 47.19 -12.69
N THR A 153 63.25 46.47 -13.39
CA THR A 153 63.53 45.89 -14.71
C THR A 153 63.00 46.78 -15.83
N PRO A 154 63.57 46.76 -17.06
CA PRO A 154 63.07 47.58 -18.16
C PRO A 154 61.63 47.24 -18.55
N LYS A 155 60.83 48.22 -18.95
CA LYS A 155 59.44 47.99 -19.35
C LYS A 155 59.35 47.22 -20.69
N ARG A 156 58.61 46.11 -20.70
CA ARG A 156 58.43 45.19 -21.85
C ARG A 156 56.94 44.99 -22.13
N LYS A 157 56.47 45.44 -23.28
CA LYS A 157 55.09 45.40 -23.77
C LYS A 157 54.85 44.37 -24.88
N THR A 158 55.88 43.78 -25.47
CA THR A 158 55.70 42.77 -26.54
C THR A 158 56.19 41.38 -26.13
N PRO A 159 55.66 40.31 -26.76
CA PRO A 159 56.12 38.94 -26.53
C PRO A 159 57.62 38.75 -26.82
N TRP A 160 58.14 39.38 -27.88
CA TRP A 160 59.56 39.25 -28.24
C TRP A 160 60.48 40.03 -27.31
N GLY A 161 60.07 41.21 -26.81
CA GLY A 161 60.81 41.93 -25.79
C GLY A 161 60.88 41.18 -24.48
N GLU A 162 59.76 40.61 -24.04
CA GLU A 162 59.70 39.76 -22.85
C GLU A 162 60.59 38.52 -22.97
N ILE A 163 60.52 37.81 -24.10
CA ILE A 163 61.36 36.62 -24.34
C ILE A 163 62.84 36.99 -24.42
N ALA A 164 63.21 38.05 -25.15
CA ALA A 164 64.60 38.48 -25.26
C ALA A 164 65.18 38.82 -23.87
N TYR A 165 64.44 39.57 -23.06
CA TYR A 165 64.85 39.93 -21.71
C TYR A 165 65.04 38.69 -20.80
N GLN A 166 64.13 37.73 -20.85
CA GLN A 166 64.27 36.50 -20.05
C GLN A 166 65.49 35.66 -20.46
N LEU A 167 65.88 35.67 -21.74
CA LEU A 167 67.02 34.88 -22.23
C LEU A 167 68.39 35.53 -21.98
N GLY A 168 68.49 36.85 -22.10
CA GLY A 168 69.78 37.56 -22.06
C GLY A 168 69.76 38.94 -21.39
N GLY A 169 68.73 39.23 -20.60
CA GLY A 169 68.59 40.48 -19.84
C GLY A 169 68.51 41.73 -20.73
N GLU A 170 69.04 42.84 -20.22
CA GLU A 170 68.99 44.14 -20.93
C GLU A 170 69.74 44.13 -22.26
N ALA A 171 70.84 43.36 -22.36
CA ALA A 171 71.63 43.27 -23.59
C ALA A 171 70.81 42.63 -24.74
N ALA A 172 70.06 41.57 -24.44
CA ALA A 172 69.17 40.95 -25.40
C ALA A 172 67.94 41.83 -25.72
N LEU A 173 67.40 42.54 -24.73
CA LEU A 173 66.30 43.49 -24.96
C LEU A 173 66.74 44.66 -25.86
N ALA A 174 67.97 45.14 -25.73
CA ALA A 174 68.50 46.21 -26.57
C ALA A 174 68.52 45.85 -28.07
N VAL A 175 68.72 44.57 -28.41
CA VAL A 175 68.67 44.07 -29.80
C VAL A 175 67.29 44.28 -30.42
N VAL A 176 66.23 44.22 -29.61
CA VAL A 176 64.83 44.34 -30.05
C VAL A 176 64.18 45.65 -29.59
N ALA A 177 64.94 46.62 -29.09
CA ALA A 177 64.38 47.87 -28.54
C ALA A 177 63.53 48.66 -29.55
N GLU A 178 63.96 48.74 -30.81
CA GLU A 178 63.16 49.42 -31.84
C GLU A 178 61.90 48.63 -32.20
N HIS A 179 62.00 47.30 -32.26
CA HIS A 179 60.88 46.38 -32.47
C HIS A 179 59.84 46.49 -31.35
N GLU A 180 60.31 46.61 -30.10
CA GLU A 180 59.52 46.86 -28.90
C GLU A 180 58.77 48.19 -28.98
N ASN A 181 59.47 49.28 -29.32
CA ASN A 181 58.88 50.62 -29.41
C ASN A 181 57.84 50.74 -30.52
N GLN A 182 58.13 50.18 -31.70
CA GLN A 182 57.23 50.25 -32.86
C GLN A 182 56.13 49.17 -32.85
N PHE A 183 56.18 48.22 -31.91
CA PHE A 183 55.34 47.02 -31.94
C PHE A 183 55.45 46.29 -33.28
N ILE A 184 56.66 46.10 -33.84
CA ILE A 184 56.87 45.36 -35.10
C ILE A 184 57.67 44.11 -34.81
N GLU A 185 57.19 42.95 -35.25
CA GLU A 185 57.84 41.69 -34.91
C GLU A 185 59.25 41.55 -35.52
N PRO A 186 60.24 41.05 -34.77
CA PRO A 186 61.56 40.76 -35.31
C PRO A 186 61.54 39.54 -36.24
N LYS A 187 62.51 39.48 -37.16
CA LYS A 187 62.73 38.36 -38.10
C LYS A 187 64.05 37.65 -37.80
N GLY A 188 64.35 36.59 -38.56
CA GLY A 188 65.38 35.60 -38.23
C GLY A 188 66.75 36.15 -37.79
N ASP A 189 67.33 37.12 -38.50
CA ASP A 189 68.65 37.67 -38.13
C ASP A 189 68.62 38.44 -36.79
N VAL A 190 67.52 39.13 -36.49
CA VAL A 190 67.33 39.83 -35.21
C VAL A 190 67.08 38.82 -34.10
N ILE A 191 66.26 37.80 -34.37
CA ILE A 191 65.99 36.72 -33.43
C ILE A 191 67.29 36.00 -33.05
N ARG A 192 68.11 35.63 -34.04
CA ARG A 192 69.40 34.97 -33.82
C ARG A 192 70.36 35.79 -32.95
N LYS A 193 70.26 37.13 -32.97
CA LYS A 193 71.13 38.01 -32.18
C LYS A 193 70.78 38.04 -30.69
N PHE A 194 69.50 37.92 -30.31
CA PHE A 194 69.11 37.90 -28.90
C PHE A 194 69.17 36.50 -28.27
N LEU A 195 69.23 35.44 -29.08
CA LEU A 195 69.42 34.08 -28.58
C LEU A 195 70.83 33.92 -27.96
N PRO A 196 70.95 33.27 -26.79
CA PRO A 196 72.23 33.08 -26.11
C PRO A 196 73.20 32.25 -26.97
N LYS A 197 74.49 32.57 -26.89
CA LYS A 197 75.57 31.90 -27.66
C LYS A 197 76.41 30.97 -26.82
N ASP A 198 76.36 31.14 -25.51
CA ASP A 198 77.16 30.49 -24.48
C ASP A 198 76.43 29.31 -23.81
N LYS A 199 75.11 29.19 -23.98
CA LYS A 199 74.30 28.12 -23.40
C LYS A 199 73.09 27.75 -24.26
N PRO A 200 72.54 26.52 -24.12
CA PRO A 200 71.30 26.11 -24.75
C PRO A 200 70.11 27.01 -24.38
N CYS A 201 69.06 26.98 -25.19
CA CYS A 201 67.90 27.84 -25.03
C CYS A 201 66.59 27.04 -25.12
N LEU A 202 65.72 27.20 -24.12
CA LEU A 202 64.37 26.68 -24.09
C LEU A 202 63.36 27.83 -24.04
N ILE A 203 62.46 27.88 -25.01
CA ILE A 203 61.38 28.87 -25.08
C ILE A 203 60.05 28.14 -24.95
N LEU A 204 59.28 28.50 -23.92
CA LEU A 204 57.99 27.92 -23.59
C LEU A 204 56.89 28.96 -23.80
N LEU A 205 55.98 28.70 -24.74
CA LEU A 205 54.83 29.54 -25.01
C LEU A 205 53.56 28.80 -24.58
N ASP A 206 52.84 29.33 -23.60
CA ASP A 206 51.60 28.76 -23.09
C ASP A 206 50.39 29.63 -23.46
N GLU A 207 49.27 28.98 -23.79
CA GLU A 207 47.97 29.62 -24.05
C GLU A 207 48.01 30.80 -25.04
N ILE A 208 48.73 30.63 -26.15
CA ILE A 208 48.98 31.72 -27.12
C ILE A 208 47.71 32.27 -27.81
N ILE A 209 46.66 31.45 -27.90
CA ILE A 209 45.39 31.84 -28.51
C ILE A 209 44.69 32.91 -27.68
N ASN A 210 44.83 32.88 -26.35
CA ASN A 210 44.20 33.85 -25.46
C ASN A 210 44.77 35.26 -25.66
N TYR A 211 46.08 35.36 -25.88
CA TYR A 211 46.71 36.62 -26.26
C TYR A 211 46.26 37.08 -27.65
N ALA A 212 46.24 36.17 -28.64
CA ALA A 212 45.82 36.51 -30.00
C ALA A 212 44.38 37.02 -30.04
N SER A 213 43.48 36.36 -29.30
CA SER A 213 42.07 36.73 -29.17
C SER A 213 41.92 38.11 -28.54
N THR A 214 42.56 38.33 -27.38
CA THR A 214 42.49 39.59 -26.62
C THR A 214 42.92 40.80 -27.45
N TYR A 215 44.01 40.68 -28.22
CA TYR A 215 44.57 41.78 -28.99
C TYR A 215 44.29 41.74 -30.50
N ARG A 216 43.32 40.92 -30.92
CA ARG A 216 42.95 40.74 -32.34
C ARG A 216 42.64 42.09 -33.02
N GLN A 217 41.83 42.93 -32.37
CA GLN A 217 41.42 44.23 -32.92
C GLN A 217 42.58 45.24 -33.05
N LYS A 218 43.68 45.04 -32.32
CA LYS A 218 44.89 45.88 -32.42
C LYS A 218 45.90 45.35 -33.45
N GLY A 219 45.61 44.22 -34.08
CA GLY A 219 46.51 43.52 -35.00
C GLY A 219 47.70 42.85 -34.32
N TYR A 220 47.75 42.76 -32.98
CA TYR A 220 48.89 42.13 -32.30
C TYR A 220 48.82 40.61 -32.38
N GLY A 221 47.64 40.01 -32.58
CA GLY A 221 47.50 38.58 -32.86
C GLY A 221 48.23 38.16 -34.14
N ASP A 222 48.09 38.94 -35.22
CA ASP A 222 48.83 38.71 -36.48
C ASP A 222 50.34 38.87 -36.30
N LYS A 223 50.77 39.87 -35.51
CA LYS A 223 52.19 40.09 -35.19
C LYS A 223 52.76 38.94 -34.36
N LEU A 224 52.00 38.42 -33.40
CA LEU A 224 52.37 37.21 -32.65
C LEU A 224 52.50 36.01 -33.59
N TYR A 225 51.55 35.81 -34.49
CA TYR A 225 51.61 34.75 -35.50
C TYR A 225 52.90 34.82 -36.33
N ASN A 226 53.20 36.01 -36.87
CA ASN A 226 54.40 36.26 -37.67
C ASN A 226 55.69 36.07 -36.85
N PHE A 227 55.68 36.50 -35.59
CA PHE A 227 56.81 36.33 -34.68
C PHE A 227 57.06 34.85 -34.37
N ILE A 228 56.03 34.09 -33.99
CA ILE A 228 56.17 32.65 -33.68
C ILE A 228 56.62 31.89 -34.92
N GLN A 229 56.13 32.26 -36.11
CA GLN A 229 56.62 31.66 -37.36
C GLN A 229 58.13 31.90 -37.56
N ALA A 230 58.57 33.17 -37.46
CA ALA A 230 59.99 33.51 -37.61
C ALA A 230 60.87 32.89 -36.52
N LEU A 231 60.37 32.82 -35.28
CA LEU A 231 61.04 32.18 -34.15
C LEU A 231 61.18 30.67 -34.37
N SER A 232 60.13 30.01 -34.86
CA SER A 232 60.13 28.58 -35.18
C SER A 232 61.12 28.25 -36.30
N GLU A 233 61.13 29.05 -37.37
CA GLU A 233 62.09 28.90 -38.49
C GLU A 233 63.54 29.10 -38.01
N THR A 234 63.77 30.09 -37.15
CA THR A 234 65.09 30.36 -36.57
C THR A 234 65.54 29.21 -35.67
N ALA A 235 64.69 28.75 -34.75
CA ALA A 235 64.99 27.65 -33.83
C ALA A 235 65.37 26.35 -34.56
N ARG A 236 64.73 26.04 -35.70
CA ARG A 236 65.11 24.88 -36.53
C ARG A 236 66.55 24.95 -37.05
N GLY A 237 67.02 26.17 -37.33
CA GLY A 237 68.38 26.42 -37.84
C GLY A 237 69.48 26.41 -36.78
N GLU A 238 69.12 26.47 -35.49
CA GLU A 238 70.07 26.50 -34.37
C GLU A 238 70.22 25.13 -33.69
N ASP A 239 71.39 24.83 -33.16
CA ASP A 239 71.74 23.47 -32.72
C ASP A 239 71.13 23.08 -31.38
N ASN A 240 71.03 24.05 -30.48
CA ASN A 240 70.70 23.87 -29.07
C ASN A 240 69.53 24.77 -28.62
N VAL A 241 68.61 25.09 -29.54
CA VAL A 241 67.40 25.88 -29.28
C VAL A 241 66.17 24.99 -29.41
N VAL A 242 65.28 25.08 -28.43
CA VAL A 242 63.99 24.39 -28.40
C VAL A 242 62.86 25.38 -28.16
N LEU A 243 61.84 25.33 -29.01
CA LEU A 243 60.58 26.05 -28.86
C LEU A 243 59.46 25.05 -28.59
N VAL A 244 58.74 25.23 -27.48
CA VAL A 244 57.57 24.43 -27.14
C VAL A 244 56.37 25.36 -27.03
N VAL A 245 55.34 25.10 -27.85
CA VAL A 245 54.14 25.92 -27.91
C VAL A 245 52.94 25.09 -27.50
N SER A 246 52.15 25.58 -26.57
CA SER A 246 50.87 25.01 -26.17
C SER A 246 49.74 25.74 -26.88
N ILE A 247 48.97 24.98 -27.65
CA ILE A 247 47.72 25.46 -28.26
C ILE A 247 46.57 24.84 -27.45
N PRO A 248 45.71 25.63 -26.78
CA PRO A 248 44.44 25.16 -26.22
C PRO A 248 43.62 24.41 -27.26
N ALA A 249 42.98 23.31 -26.86
CA ALA A 249 42.07 22.59 -27.75
C ALA A 249 40.66 23.05 -27.41
N SER A 250 39.99 23.73 -28.35
CA SER A 250 38.60 24.21 -28.31
C SER A 250 37.98 24.30 -26.91
N GLU A 251 38.08 25.47 -26.27
CA GLU A 251 37.28 25.75 -25.08
C GLU A 251 35.83 26.00 -25.50
N LEU A 252 34.86 25.61 -24.66
CA LEU A 252 33.42 25.83 -24.90
C LEU A 252 33.06 27.31 -25.13
N GLU A 253 33.98 28.22 -24.82
CA GLU A 253 33.87 29.67 -24.93
C GLU A 253 34.48 30.25 -26.22
N TYR A 254 35.03 29.39 -27.11
CA TYR A 254 35.65 29.86 -28.35
C TYR A 254 34.61 30.42 -29.30
N THR A 255 34.88 31.63 -29.79
CA THR A 255 34.17 32.19 -30.94
C THR A 255 34.68 31.54 -32.23
N ALA A 256 33.92 31.64 -33.32
CA ALA A 256 34.36 31.20 -34.64
C ALA A 256 35.70 31.86 -35.07
N ALA A 257 36.01 33.06 -34.57
CA ALA A 257 37.29 33.72 -34.80
C ALA A 257 38.43 33.04 -34.02
N ASP A 258 38.19 32.60 -32.79
CA ASP A 258 39.17 31.87 -31.98
C ASP A 258 39.50 30.51 -32.60
N GLU A 259 38.48 29.79 -33.08
CA GLU A 259 38.68 28.54 -33.82
C GLU A 259 39.50 28.74 -35.10
N SER A 260 39.28 29.85 -35.81
CA SER A 260 40.05 30.21 -37.00
C SER A 260 41.51 30.48 -36.67
N ASP A 261 41.78 31.26 -35.61
CA ASP A 261 43.12 31.53 -35.11
C ASP A 261 43.81 30.23 -34.66
N GLU A 262 43.14 29.38 -33.89
CA GLU A 262 43.63 28.06 -33.46
C GLU A 262 44.08 27.22 -34.66
N GLN A 263 43.21 27.08 -35.67
CA GLN A 263 43.52 26.32 -36.88
C GLN A 263 44.71 26.91 -37.64
N ARG A 264 44.83 28.24 -37.69
CA ARG A 264 45.93 28.94 -38.37
C ARG A 264 47.27 28.69 -37.66
N PHE A 265 47.32 28.88 -36.34
CA PHE A 265 48.52 28.60 -35.54
C PHE A 265 48.90 27.12 -35.59
N LYS A 266 47.93 26.22 -35.46
CA LYS A 266 48.14 24.77 -35.54
C LYS A 266 48.74 24.35 -36.87
N LYS A 267 48.16 24.77 -38.00
CA LYS A 267 48.69 24.48 -39.35
C LYS A 267 50.13 24.96 -39.51
N MET A 268 50.45 26.15 -39.00
CA MET A 268 51.80 26.72 -39.07
C MET A 268 52.81 25.91 -38.23
N LEU A 269 52.44 25.57 -37.00
CA LEU A 269 53.32 24.84 -36.07
C LEU A 269 53.46 23.36 -36.42
N ASP A 270 52.42 22.70 -36.93
CA ASP A 270 52.50 21.31 -37.42
C ASP A 270 53.39 21.19 -38.67
N ARG A 271 53.47 22.24 -39.48
CA ARG A 271 54.39 22.30 -40.63
C ARG A 271 55.85 22.55 -40.19
N LEU A 272 56.04 23.36 -39.16
CA LEU A 272 57.38 23.79 -38.72
C LEU A 272 57.99 22.90 -37.64
N GLY A 273 57.18 22.16 -36.89
CA GLY A 273 57.59 21.35 -35.76
C GLY A 273 56.89 19.99 -35.70
N LYS A 274 57.02 19.35 -34.55
CA LYS A 274 56.40 18.05 -34.27
C LYS A 274 55.14 18.28 -33.45
N ALA A 275 54.00 17.85 -33.98
CA ALA A 275 52.76 17.75 -33.21
C ALA A 275 52.91 16.66 -32.15
N VAL A 276 52.68 17.02 -30.89
CA VAL A 276 52.74 16.10 -29.76
C VAL A 276 51.37 16.08 -29.11
N VAL A 277 50.67 14.97 -29.28
CA VAL A 277 49.34 14.75 -28.72
C VAL A 277 49.46 14.14 -27.33
N ILE A 278 49.00 14.86 -26.31
CA ILE A 278 48.89 14.33 -24.95
C ILE A 278 47.59 13.51 -24.87
N SER A 279 47.71 12.20 -24.66
CA SER A 279 46.60 11.30 -24.34
C SER A 279 46.84 10.62 -22.99
N ALA A 280 45.77 10.44 -22.21
CA ALA A 280 45.80 9.92 -20.84
C ALA A 280 45.32 8.47 -20.70
N GLU A 281 44.80 7.85 -21.77
CA GLU A 281 43.86 6.71 -21.69
C GLU A 281 44.39 5.43 -21.01
N SER A 282 45.71 5.25 -20.79
CA SER A 282 46.24 4.07 -20.09
C SER A 282 46.97 4.36 -18.77
N GLU A 283 47.01 5.62 -18.32
CA GLU A 283 47.89 6.05 -17.22
C GLU A 283 47.16 6.95 -16.18
N THR A 284 45.86 7.19 -16.36
CA THR A 284 45.02 8.02 -15.47
C THR A 284 45.04 7.53 -14.02
N SER A 285 44.98 6.22 -13.77
CA SER A 285 44.93 5.68 -12.40
C SER A 285 46.22 5.92 -11.62
N GLU A 286 47.39 5.83 -12.26
CA GLU A 286 48.69 6.14 -11.65
C GLU A 286 48.79 7.64 -11.31
N ILE A 287 48.32 8.51 -12.21
CA ILE A 287 48.28 9.96 -11.97
C ILE A 287 47.40 10.26 -10.76
N ILE A 288 46.18 9.71 -10.71
CA ILE A 288 45.25 9.91 -9.60
C ILE A 288 45.87 9.45 -8.28
N ARG A 289 46.45 8.24 -8.25
CA ARG A 289 47.04 7.68 -7.02
C ARG A 289 48.20 8.50 -6.49
N ARG A 290 49.10 9.00 -7.35
CA ARG A 290 50.20 9.90 -6.93
C ARG A 290 49.73 11.27 -6.49
N ARG A 291 48.61 11.74 -7.05
CA ARG A 291 48.05 13.06 -6.74
C ARG A 291 47.26 13.09 -5.44
N LEU A 292 46.71 11.95 -5.01
CA LEU A 292 45.84 11.85 -3.83
C LEU A 292 46.50 11.16 -2.62
N PHE A 293 47.49 10.30 -2.83
CA PHE A 293 48.13 9.53 -1.76
C PHE A 293 49.63 9.82 -1.68
N GLU A 294 50.17 9.69 -0.47
CA GLU A 294 51.59 9.69 -0.17
C GLU A 294 52.15 8.28 -0.41
N TRP A 295 53.26 8.19 -1.14
CA TRP A 295 53.95 6.93 -1.44
C TRP A 295 55.41 7.04 -1.00
N ASP A 296 55.90 6.02 -0.30
CA ASP A 296 57.33 5.89 -0.03
C ASP A 296 58.09 5.76 -1.36
N ALA A 297 59.28 6.35 -1.47
CA ALA A 297 60.16 6.18 -2.62
C ALA A 297 60.47 4.70 -2.91
N GLN A 298 60.50 3.84 -1.89
CA GLN A 298 60.67 2.38 -2.05
C GLN A 298 59.42 1.67 -2.58
N ALA A 299 58.25 2.30 -2.46
CA ALA A 299 56.98 1.79 -2.97
C ALA A 299 56.74 2.16 -4.45
N VAL A 300 57.77 2.61 -5.17
CA VAL A 300 57.71 2.90 -6.61
C VAL A 300 58.74 2.02 -7.33
N SER A 301 58.29 1.23 -8.30
CA SER A 301 59.15 0.36 -9.09
C SER A 301 60.11 1.17 -9.97
N SER A 302 61.16 0.52 -10.48
CA SER A 302 62.08 1.11 -11.48
C SER A 302 61.37 1.59 -12.75
N GLU A 303 60.19 1.04 -13.05
CA GLU A 303 59.39 1.45 -14.20
C GLU A 303 58.52 2.69 -13.92
N GLY A 304 58.38 3.07 -12.64
CA GLY A 304 57.56 4.18 -12.17
C GLY A 304 56.18 3.77 -11.65
N LYS A 305 55.90 2.47 -11.52
CA LYS A 305 54.60 1.96 -11.04
C LYS A 305 54.56 1.87 -9.53
N ILE A 306 53.40 2.12 -8.94
CA ILE A 306 53.18 1.94 -7.51
C ILE A 306 53.23 0.44 -7.15
N LEU A 307 54.05 0.09 -6.17
CA LEU A 307 54.13 -1.24 -5.57
C LEU A 307 53.20 -1.28 -4.36
N LEU A 308 52.18 -2.13 -4.42
CA LEU A 308 51.19 -2.23 -3.35
C LEU A 308 51.71 -3.06 -2.15
N PRO A 309 51.35 -2.67 -0.92
CA PRO A 309 51.55 -3.50 0.26
C PRO A 309 50.86 -4.86 0.15
N LYS A 310 51.36 -5.86 0.89
CA LYS A 310 50.82 -7.23 0.86
C LYS A 310 49.32 -7.30 1.16
N ASP A 311 48.84 -6.53 2.13
CA ASP A 311 47.41 -6.52 2.48
C ASP A 311 46.54 -5.93 1.36
N ALA A 312 47.03 -4.92 0.62
CA ALA A 312 46.34 -4.39 -0.54
C ALA A 312 46.28 -5.40 -1.70
N ILE A 313 47.38 -6.14 -1.94
CA ILE A 313 47.42 -7.22 -2.94
C ILE A 313 46.45 -8.34 -2.58
N ASN A 314 46.34 -8.69 -1.30
CA ASN A 314 45.37 -9.69 -0.83
C ASN A 314 43.94 -9.22 -1.08
N THR A 315 43.60 -7.97 -0.72
CA THR A 315 42.28 -7.38 -1.03
C THR A 315 41.99 -7.41 -2.53
N CYS A 316 42.94 -7.02 -3.38
CA CYS A 316 42.77 -7.08 -4.84
C CYS A 316 42.53 -8.51 -5.33
N SER A 317 43.21 -9.49 -4.74
CA SER A 317 43.06 -10.90 -5.09
C SER A 317 41.68 -11.43 -4.72
N GLU A 318 41.15 -11.10 -3.53
CA GLU A 318 39.82 -11.53 -3.09
C GLU A 318 38.70 -10.93 -3.95
N TYR A 319 38.80 -9.66 -4.32
CA TYR A 319 37.83 -9.04 -5.25
C TYR A 319 37.94 -9.62 -6.67
N ALA A 320 39.16 -9.92 -7.14
CA ALA A 320 39.34 -10.54 -8.44
C ALA A 320 38.80 -11.97 -8.49
N ASP A 321 39.00 -12.75 -7.42
CA ASP A 321 38.44 -14.10 -7.28
C ASP A 321 36.91 -14.04 -7.26
N TRP A 322 36.31 -13.10 -6.51
CA TRP A 322 34.86 -12.85 -6.54
C TRP A 322 34.35 -12.53 -7.96
N VAL A 323 35.06 -11.70 -8.71
CA VAL A 323 34.71 -11.36 -10.11
C VAL A 323 34.78 -12.60 -11.02
N LEU A 324 35.79 -13.45 -10.85
CA LEU A 324 35.94 -14.69 -11.62
C LEU A 324 34.79 -15.67 -11.33
N ASP A 325 34.43 -15.83 -10.06
CA ASP A 325 33.34 -16.72 -9.61
C ASP A 325 31.98 -16.27 -10.16
N HIS A 326 31.78 -14.96 -10.36
CA HIS A 326 30.52 -14.38 -10.84
C HIS A 326 30.53 -13.99 -12.32
N ARG A 327 31.51 -14.43 -13.13
CA ARG A 327 31.75 -13.96 -14.52
C ARG A 327 30.52 -13.90 -15.44
N GLN A 328 29.54 -14.78 -15.27
CA GLN A 328 28.33 -14.82 -16.10
C GLN A 328 27.30 -13.74 -15.75
N GLN A 329 27.40 -13.16 -14.55
CA GLN A 329 26.47 -12.18 -14.01
C GLN A 329 26.97 -10.74 -14.14
N LEU A 330 28.17 -10.54 -14.68
CA LEU A 330 28.89 -9.28 -14.79
C LEU A 330 28.88 -8.72 -16.23
N PRO A 331 29.20 -7.43 -16.43
CA PRO A 331 29.15 -6.80 -17.74
C PRO A 331 30.18 -7.37 -18.70
N SER A 332 29.80 -7.55 -19.96
CA SER A 332 30.70 -8.07 -21.01
C SER A 332 31.88 -7.16 -21.35
N TRP A 333 31.78 -5.87 -21.02
CA TRP A 333 32.87 -4.91 -21.24
C TRP A 333 34.00 -5.04 -20.21
N PHE A 334 33.75 -5.68 -19.05
CA PHE A 334 34.78 -5.81 -18.02
C PHE A 334 35.71 -7.00 -18.33
N PRO A 335 37.04 -6.83 -18.37
CA PRO A 335 37.98 -7.91 -18.68
C PRO A 335 38.19 -8.83 -17.48
N VAL A 336 37.23 -9.73 -17.24
CA VAL A 336 37.20 -10.65 -16.07
C VAL A 336 38.50 -11.45 -15.93
N ASP A 337 39.08 -11.95 -17.03
CA ASP A 337 40.30 -12.76 -17.00
C ASP A 337 41.55 -11.99 -16.52
N TYR A 338 41.52 -10.64 -16.58
CA TYR A 338 42.59 -9.74 -16.12
C TYR A 338 42.21 -9.00 -14.82
N ALA A 339 41.17 -9.45 -14.09
CA ALA A 339 40.65 -8.75 -12.93
C ALA A 339 41.73 -8.41 -11.89
N ARG A 340 42.66 -9.34 -11.60
CA ARG A 340 43.75 -9.12 -10.63
C ARG A 340 44.64 -7.93 -11.00
N ASP A 341 45.04 -7.84 -12.27
CA ASP A 341 45.88 -6.75 -12.76
C ASP A 341 45.13 -5.41 -12.72
N ILE A 342 43.85 -5.43 -13.09
CA ILE A 342 42.99 -4.25 -13.09
C ILE A 342 42.83 -3.72 -11.66
N PHE A 343 42.42 -4.55 -10.70
CA PHE A 343 42.28 -4.15 -9.29
C PHE A 343 43.60 -3.63 -8.72
N THR A 344 44.72 -4.29 -9.01
CA THR A 344 46.07 -3.85 -8.58
C THR A 344 46.43 -2.48 -9.16
N SER A 345 46.03 -2.21 -10.41
CA SER A 345 46.31 -0.94 -11.09
C SER A 345 45.39 0.23 -10.69
N THR A 346 44.28 -0.03 -10.00
CA THR A 346 43.33 1.02 -9.56
C THR A 346 43.25 1.17 -8.05
N TYR A 347 43.75 0.21 -7.27
CA TYR A 347 43.72 0.25 -5.80
C TYR A 347 44.29 1.56 -5.23
N PRO A 348 43.58 2.26 -4.33
CA PRO A 348 42.43 1.79 -3.52
C PRO A 348 41.04 2.00 -4.14
N PHE A 349 40.95 2.47 -5.38
CA PHE A 349 39.68 2.65 -6.07
C PHE A 349 39.21 1.33 -6.67
N HIS A 350 37.92 1.04 -6.53
CA HIS A 350 37.27 0.01 -7.31
C HIS A 350 37.32 0.40 -8.81
N PRO A 351 37.63 -0.52 -9.74
CA PRO A 351 37.78 -0.20 -11.16
C PRO A 351 36.59 0.55 -11.77
N THR A 352 35.38 0.28 -11.29
CA THR A 352 34.15 0.93 -11.78
C THR A 352 34.13 2.44 -11.54
N VAL A 353 34.75 2.93 -10.46
CA VAL A 353 34.83 4.37 -10.14
C VAL A 353 35.54 5.15 -11.23
N LEU A 354 36.69 4.65 -11.69
CA LEU A 354 37.43 5.31 -12.78
C LEU A 354 36.73 5.06 -14.12
N SER A 355 36.23 3.84 -14.33
CA SER A 355 35.57 3.48 -15.59
C SER A 355 34.32 4.31 -15.88
N VAL A 356 33.54 4.74 -14.88
CA VAL A 356 32.29 5.49 -15.13
C VAL A 356 32.60 6.87 -15.72
N PHE A 357 33.69 7.49 -15.27
CA PHE A 357 34.15 8.78 -15.78
C PHE A 357 34.62 8.69 -17.23
N GLU A 358 35.25 7.56 -17.60
CA GLU A 358 35.77 7.31 -18.95
C GLU A 358 34.70 6.80 -19.92
N ARG A 359 33.82 5.88 -19.49
CA ARG A 359 32.81 5.26 -20.36
C ARG A 359 31.56 6.09 -20.50
N LYS A 360 31.08 6.68 -19.41
CA LYS A 360 29.75 7.29 -19.33
C LYS A 360 29.84 8.80 -19.40
N TRP A 361 30.65 9.44 -18.53
CA TRP A 361 30.66 10.90 -18.35
C TRP A 361 31.49 11.66 -19.39
N GLN A 362 32.29 10.95 -20.17
CA GLN A 362 33.22 11.51 -21.15
C GLN A 362 32.54 12.45 -22.17
N SER A 363 31.25 12.23 -22.49
CA SER A 363 30.49 13.02 -23.46
C SER A 363 29.78 14.25 -22.88
N LEU A 364 29.84 14.47 -21.56
CA LEU A 364 29.21 15.63 -20.93
C LEU A 364 29.92 16.93 -21.35
N PRO A 365 29.18 17.96 -21.81
CA PRO A 365 29.78 19.20 -22.29
C PRO A 365 30.67 19.90 -21.27
N ARG A 366 30.25 19.95 -19.99
CA ARG A 366 30.99 20.64 -18.91
C ARG A 366 31.98 19.74 -18.16
N PHE A 367 32.13 18.49 -18.58
CA PHE A 367 32.92 17.52 -17.82
C PHE A 367 34.42 17.72 -18.04
N GLN A 368 35.08 18.15 -16.97
CA GLN A 368 36.53 18.35 -16.93
C GLN A 368 37.22 17.03 -16.55
N ARG A 369 37.53 16.23 -17.57
CA ARG A 369 38.00 14.84 -17.45
C ARG A 369 39.17 14.60 -16.49
N THR A 370 40.09 15.55 -16.34
CA THR A 370 41.27 15.37 -15.48
C THR A 370 41.16 16.15 -14.17
N ARG A 371 41.00 17.48 -14.24
CA ARG A 371 40.95 18.36 -13.04
C ARG A 371 39.66 18.19 -12.25
N GLY A 372 38.53 18.09 -12.95
CA GLY A 372 37.22 17.88 -12.33
C GLY A 372 37.13 16.53 -11.62
N VAL A 373 37.60 15.47 -12.28
CA VAL A 373 37.67 14.12 -11.68
C VAL A 373 38.63 14.07 -10.50
N LEU A 374 39.82 14.68 -10.60
CA LEU A 374 40.76 14.74 -9.48
C LEU A 374 40.15 15.45 -8.27
N ARG A 375 39.46 16.59 -8.47
CA ARG A 375 38.78 17.30 -7.38
C ARG A 375 37.68 16.45 -6.76
N LEU A 376 36.86 15.79 -7.57
CA LEU A 376 35.82 14.86 -7.08
C LEU A 376 36.42 13.75 -6.25
N LEU A 377 37.43 13.06 -6.76
CA LEU A 377 38.09 11.96 -6.06
C LEU A 377 38.83 12.44 -4.81
N ALA A 378 39.38 13.65 -4.81
CA ALA A 378 40.02 14.25 -3.64
C ALA A 378 39.02 14.50 -2.50
N LEU A 379 37.86 15.12 -2.81
CA LEU A 379 36.77 15.29 -1.86
C LEU A 379 36.24 13.95 -1.35
N TRP A 380 36.13 12.96 -2.25
CA TRP A 380 35.71 11.61 -1.91
C TRP A 380 36.69 10.93 -0.94
N VAL A 381 37.98 10.92 -1.26
CA VAL A 381 39.03 10.34 -0.41
C VAL A 381 39.08 11.03 0.94
N SER A 382 39.01 12.37 0.97
CA SER A 382 38.98 13.17 2.20
C SER A 382 37.82 12.74 3.10
N GLN A 383 36.60 12.72 2.57
CA GLN A 383 35.42 12.37 3.36
C GLN A 383 35.43 10.90 3.80
N ALA A 384 35.73 9.98 2.88
CA ALA A 384 35.79 8.55 3.18
C ALA A 384 36.87 8.22 4.23
N TYR A 385 38.00 8.94 4.21
CA TYR A 385 39.05 8.79 5.22
C TYR A 385 38.56 9.26 6.60
N GLN A 386 37.93 10.44 6.69
CA GLN A 386 37.42 10.99 7.94
C GLN A 386 36.31 10.13 8.55
N GLU A 387 35.37 9.65 7.73
CA GLU A 387 34.27 8.77 8.17
C GLU A 387 34.79 7.38 8.59
N GLY A 388 35.74 6.84 7.83
CA GLY A 388 36.43 5.60 8.14
C GLY A 388 37.14 5.66 9.49
N TYR A 389 37.90 6.72 9.75
CA TYR A 389 38.63 6.92 11.01
C TYR A 389 37.69 7.09 12.22
N LYS A 390 36.53 7.74 12.02
CA LYS A 390 35.46 7.83 13.03
C LYS A 390 34.75 6.49 13.28
N GLY A 391 35.15 5.43 12.57
CA GLY A 391 34.60 4.08 12.70
C GLY A 391 33.24 3.89 12.05
N GLN A 392 32.77 4.86 11.26
CA GLN A 392 31.46 4.82 10.63
C GLN A 392 31.44 3.79 9.49
N HIS A 393 32.53 3.67 8.73
CA HIS A 393 32.60 2.88 7.50
C HIS A 393 33.84 1.95 7.47
N ARG A 394 33.72 0.78 6.84
CA ARG A 394 34.74 -0.28 6.83
C ARG A 394 35.03 -0.82 5.42
N ASP A 395 34.73 -0.04 4.40
CA ASP A 395 34.87 -0.47 3.01
C ASP A 395 36.34 -0.74 2.65
N ALA A 396 36.61 -1.87 1.99
CA ALA A 396 37.96 -2.30 1.59
C ALA A 396 38.48 -1.56 0.34
N LEU A 397 37.55 -0.98 -0.44
CA LEU A 397 37.81 -0.19 -1.64
C LEU A 397 36.94 1.06 -1.63
N ILE A 398 37.41 2.11 -2.30
CA ILE A 398 36.58 3.27 -2.65
C ILE A 398 35.80 2.90 -3.91
N GLY A 399 34.54 2.49 -3.76
CA GLY A 399 33.66 2.05 -4.85
C GLY A 399 32.50 3.02 -5.10
N LEU A 400 31.78 2.91 -6.23
CA LEU A 400 30.70 3.85 -6.60
C LEU A 400 29.67 4.02 -5.48
N GLY A 401 29.27 2.92 -4.83
CA GLY A 401 28.32 2.94 -3.73
C GLY A 401 28.78 3.69 -2.47
N THR A 402 30.07 4.02 -2.36
CA THR A 402 30.66 4.74 -1.21
C THR A 402 30.76 6.25 -1.43
N ALA A 403 30.18 6.78 -2.50
CA ALA A 403 30.27 8.21 -2.79
C ALA A 403 29.58 9.04 -1.71
N PRO A 404 30.22 10.09 -1.17
CA PRO A 404 29.67 10.89 -0.08
C PRO A 404 28.67 11.92 -0.62
N LEU A 405 27.60 11.46 -1.27
CA LEU A 405 26.52 12.32 -1.79
C LEU A 405 25.71 13.02 -0.69
N ASP A 406 25.90 12.64 0.57
CA ASP A 406 25.39 13.34 1.75
C ASP A 406 26.18 14.61 2.07
N ASP A 407 27.47 14.65 1.73
CA ASP A 407 28.27 15.86 1.85
C ASP A 407 27.88 16.91 0.79
N PRO A 408 27.43 18.11 1.21
CA PRO A 408 27.02 19.15 0.26
C PRO A 408 28.12 19.59 -0.70
N MET A 409 29.39 19.65 -0.24
CA MET A 409 30.49 20.11 -1.09
C MET A 409 30.81 19.11 -2.20
N PHE A 410 30.86 17.81 -1.87
CA PHE A 410 31.00 16.75 -2.86
C PHE A 410 29.81 16.71 -3.83
N ARG A 411 28.58 16.81 -3.31
CA ARG A 411 27.38 16.79 -4.13
C ARG A 411 27.33 17.97 -5.11
N GLU A 412 27.67 19.18 -4.67
CA GLU A 412 27.79 20.36 -5.54
C GLU A 412 28.86 20.15 -6.62
N ALA A 413 30.02 19.60 -6.26
CA ALA A 413 31.06 19.30 -7.23
C ALA A 413 30.61 18.29 -8.30
N VAL A 414 29.83 17.26 -7.91
CA VAL A 414 29.25 16.28 -8.82
C VAL A 414 28.29 16.94 -9.82
N PHE A 415 27.35 17.76 -9.35
CA PHE A 415 26.39 18.42 -10.24
C PHE A 415 27.02 19.47 -11.15
N ASN A 416 28.06 20.17 -10.68
CA ASN A 416 28.85 21.08 -11.51
C ASN A 416 29.50 20.35 -12.70
N GLN A 417 30.02 19.13 -12.48
CA GLN A 417 30.58 18.30 -13.55
C GLN A 417 29.51 17.74 -14.50
N MET A 418 28.34 17.38 -13.98
CA MET A 418 27.19 16.96 -14.79
C MET A 418 26.58 18.11 -15.61
N GLY A 419 26.65 19.34 -15.10
CA GLY A 419 25.97 20.51 -15.67
C GLY A 419 24.45 20.49 -15.47
N GLU A 420 23.94 19.70 -14.52
CA GLU A 420 22.51 19.48 -14.30
C GLU A 420 22.17 19.41 -12.81
N ASN A 421 21.77 20.54 -12.23
CA ASN A 421 21.48 20.65 -10.80
C ASN A 421 20.10 20.08 -10.42
N ARG A 422 19.19 19.88 -11.38
CA ARG A 422 17.80 19.41 -11.07
C ARG A 422 17.78 17.99 -10.52
N LEU A 423 18.81 17.18 -10.77
CA LEU A 423 18.97 15.83 -10.20
C LEU A 423 19.25 15.83 -8.69
N GLU A 424 19.55 16.98 -8.07
CA GLU A 424 19.78 17.05 -6.62
C GLU A 424 18.55 16.60 -5.82
N SER A 425 17.35 16.87 -6.32
CA SER A 425 16.11 16.41 -5.68
C SER A 425 16.01 14.88 -5.66
N ALA A 426 16.47 14.21 -6.71
CA ALA A 426 16.52 12.74 -6.79
C ALA A 426 17.50 12.18 -5.75
N VAL A 427 18.71 12.73 -5.68
CA VAL A 427 19.72 12.29 -4.70
C VAL A 427 19.23 12.50 -3.26
N THR A 428 18.75 13.71 -2.94
CA THR A 428 18.36 14.08 -1.57
C THR A 428 17.11 13.37 -1.06
N THR A 429 16.21 12.96 -1.96
CA THR A 429 14.96 12.28 -1.61
C THR A 429 15.11 10.76 -1.63
N ASP A 430 15.77 10.21 -2.64
CA ASP A 430 15.79 8.75 -2.84
C ASP A 430 17.04 8.08 -2.27
N ILE A 431 18.20 8.75 -2.28
CA ILE A 431 19.48 8.12 -1.94
C ILE A 431 19.97 8.57 -0.56
N CYS A 432 20.30 9.85 -0.38
CA CYS A 432 20.85 10.38 0.86
C CYS A 432 20.88 11.91 0.88
N GLY A 433 21.06 12.50 2.07
CA GLY A 433 21.17 13.96 2.27
C GLY A 433 20.05 14.53 3.14
N LYS A 434 18.87 13.90 3.10
CA LYS A 434 17.82 14.06 4.12
C LYS A 434 17.81 12.81 5.02
N LYS A 435 17.38 12.97 6.28
CA LYS A 435 17.33 11.86 7.25
C LYS A 435 16.30 10.80 6.88
N ASP A 436 15.25 11.21 6.18
CA ASP A 436 14.12 10.41 5.71
C ASP A 436 14.28 9.97 4.24
N ALA A 437 15.47 10.12 3.64
CA ALA A 437 15.71 9.64 2.29
C ALA A 437 15.45 8.13 2.17
N HIS A 438 14.82 7.70 1.06
CA HIS A 438 14.31 6.33 0.91
C HIS A 438 15.38 5.25 1.18
N ALA A 439 16.53 5.32 0.51
CA ALA A 439 17.58 4.30 0.68
C ALA A 439 18.13 4.24 2.12
N ILE A 440 18.24 5.38 2.83
CA ILE A 440 18.67 5.41 4.23
C ILE A 440 17.66 4.70 5.12
N ARG A 441 16.37 5.04 4.95
CA ARG A 441 15.28 4.41 5.72
C ARG A 441 15.22 2.90 5.46
N LEU A 442 15.29 2.51 4.18
CA LEU A 442 15.25 1.10 3.76
C LEU A 442 16.43 0.29 4.33
N ASP A 443 17.64 0.86 4.35
CA ASP A 443 18.78 0.19 5.00
C ASP A 443 18.58 0.00 6.51
N ILE A 444 17.91 0.92 7.20
CA ILE A 444 17.62 0.79 8.65
C ILE A 444 16.60 -0.32 8.92
N GLU A 445 15.58 -0.43 8.06
CA GLU A 445 14.47 -1.40 8.15
C GLU A 445 14.85 -2.80 7.64
N ALA A 446 15.90 -2.91 6.81
CA ALA A 446 16.32 -4.16 6.20
C ALA A 446 16.98 -5.17 7.15
N VAL A 447 17.11 -6.40 6.68
CA VAL A 447 17.83 -7.48 7.35
C VAL A 447 19.32 -7.16 7.54
N ASP A 448 19.93 -7.78 8.55
CA ASP A 448 21.31 -7.52 8.99
C ASP A 448 22.36 -7.52 7.86
N ALA A 449 22.23 -8.41 6.86
CA ALA A 449 23.17 -8.51 5.73
C ALA A 449 23.14 -7.25 4.84
N ILE A 450 21.95 -6.73 4.55
CA ILE A 450 21.72 -5.52 3.75
C ILE A 450 22.05 -4.27 4.58
N LYS A 451 21.58 -4.24 5.83
CA LYS A 451 21.75 -3.12 6.76
C LYS A 451 23.22 -2.83 7.06
N LYS A 452 24.03 -3.85 7.36
CA LYS A 452 25.46 -3.67 7.68
C LYS A 452 26.27 -3.19 6.48
N SER A 453 25.92 -3.62 5.28
CA SER A 453 26.58 -3.20 4.03
C SER A 453 26.05 -1.87 3.49
N ARG A 454 24.90 -1.39 3.98
CA ARG A 454 24.17 -0.21 3.49
C ARG A 454 23.83 -0.35 2.00
N LEU A 455 23.32 -1.54 1.65
CA LEU A 455 23.25 -1.95 0.24
C LEU A 455 22.26 -1.10 -0.56
N HIS A 456 21.16 -0.61 0.02
CA HIS A 456 20.25 0.31 -0.68
C HIS A 456 20.95 1.61 -1.05
N ARG A 457 21.70 2.20 -0.12
CA ARG A 457 22.48 3.42 -0.41
C ARG A 457 23.56 3.15 -1.46
N LYS A 458 24.29 2.03 -1.35
CA LYS A 458 25.34 1.64 -2.32
C LYS A 458 24.78 1.45 -3.73
N VAL A 459 23.66 0.72 -3.85
CA VAL A 459 22.99 0.46 -5.14
C VAL A 459 22.41 1.75 -5.72
N GLY A 460 21.68 2.55 -4.92
CA GLY A 460 21.12 3.84 -5.38
C GLY A 460 22.20 4.79 -5.89
N THR A 461 23.30 4.92 -5.15
CA THR A 461 24.45 5.76 -5.55
C THR A 461 25.09 5.25 -6.84
N THR A 462 25.25 3.93 -6.97
CA THR A 462 25.81 3.30 -8.18
C THR A 462 24.94 3.56 -9.41
N ILE A 463 23.62 3.38 -9.29
CA ILE A 463 22.67 3.67 -10.37
C ILE A 463 22.80 5.14 -10.79
N PHE A 464 22.87 6.06 -9.82
CA PHE A 464 22.99 7.49 -10.10
C PHE A 464 24.21 7.82 -10.97
N PHE A 465 25.40 7.28 -10.63
CA PHE A 465 26.62 7.50 -11.41
C PHE A 465 26.57 6.84 -12.81
N GLU A 466 26.05 5.61 -12.89
CA GLU A 466 25.99 4.83 -14.15
C GLU A 466 24.89 5.32 -15.12
N SER A 467 23.83 5.96 -14.62
CA SER A 467 22.69 6.41 -15.43
C SER A 467 22.78 7.87 -15.91
N ASN A 468 23.62 8.73 -15.30
CA ASN A 468 23.59 10.18 -15.56
C ASN A 468 24.83 10.76 -16.28
N GLY A 469 25.63 9.92 -16.94
CA GLY A 469 26.85 10.36 -17.63
C GLY A 469 26.69 11.08 -18.98
N GLY A 470 25.49 11.39 -19.47
CA GLY A 470 25.35 12.15 -20.73
C GLY A 470 25.64 11.38 -22.04
N CYS A 471 25.90 10.07 -22.01
CA CYS A 471 25.88 9.21 -23.20
C CYS A 471 24.44 8.89 -23.67
N SER A 472 24.28 8.41 -24.91
CA SER A 472 22.96 8.03 -25.48
C SER A 472 22.22 6.92 -24.72
N ARG A 473 22.94 6.11 -23.92
CA ARG A 473 22.36 5.14 -22.97
C ARG A 473 22.58 5.62 -21.53
N THR A 474 21.60 6.36 -21.03
CA THR A 474 21.51 6.92 -19.66
C THR A 474 20.93 5.92 -18.67
N GLU A 475 21.39 4.68 -18.70
CA GLU A 475 20.81 3.57 -17.93
C GLU A 475 21.92 2.79 -17.23
N ALA A 476 21.67 2.36 -15.99
CA ALA A 476 22.47 1.41 -15.24
C ALA A 476 21.88 0.01 -15.40
N THR A 477 22.68 -0.94 -15.88
CA THR A 477 22.23 -2.33 -16.04
C THR A 477 22.51 -3.16 -14.79
N VAL A 478 21.71 -4.21 -14.53
CA VAL A 478 21.94 -5.11 -13.38
C VAL A 478 23.39 -5.63 -13.31
N PRO A 479 24.03 -6.10 -14.41
CA PRO A 479 25.43 -6.50 -14.35
C PRO A 479 26.39 -5.39 -13.93
N GLU A 480 26.17 -4.14 -14.38
CA GLU A 480 27.02 -3.00 -14.00
C GLU A 480 26.88 -2.69 -12.50
N ILE A 481 25.65 -2.76 -11.99
CA ILE A 481 25.34 -2.57 -10.57
C ILE A 481 26.03 -3.66 -9.75
N ARG A 482 25.86 -4.94 -10.13
CA ARG A 482 26.50 -6.09 -9.46
C ARG A 482 28.02 -5.95 -9.41
N LEU A 483 28.67 -5.58 -10.51
CA LEU A 483 30.11 -5.36 -10.54
C LEU A 483 30.54 -4.22 -9.59
N ALA A 484 29.76 -3.15 -9.50
CA ALA A 484 30.14 -1.96 -8.74
C ALA A 484 29.89 -2.06 -7.23
N VAL A 485 28.89 -2.86 -6.79
CA VAL A 485 28.57 -3.05 -5.37
C VAL A 485 29.02 -4.40 -4.81
N GLY A 486 29.44 -5.33 -5.67
CA GLY A 486 29.91 -6.66 -5.29
C GLY A 486 31.12 -6.62 -4.36
N GLU A 487 31.10 -7.46 -3.33
CA GLU A 487 32.18 -7.61 -2.36
C GLU A 487 32.36 -9.11 -2.06
N PRO A 488 33.58 -9.57 -1.68
CA PRO A 488 33.86 -10.99 -1.45
C PRO A 488 32.86 -11.71 -0.51
N ASP A 489 32.39 -11.02 0.53
CA ASP A 489 31.47 -11.57 1.54
C ASP A 489 29.99 -11.23 1.28
N LEU A 490 29.68 -10.50 0.20
CA LEU A 490 28.31 -10.10 -0.14
C LEU A 490 27.61 -11.18 -0.98
N ASP A 491 26.49 -11.68 -0.49
CA ASP A 491 25.57 -12.48 -1.31
C ASP A 491 24.93 -11.58 -2.38
N ILE A 492 25.27 -11.88 -3.64
CA ILE A 492 24.84 -11.14 -4.82
C ILE A 492 23.31 -11.11 -4.95
N GLY A 493 22.60 -12.13 -4.46
CA GLY A 493 21.13 -12.21 -4.48
C GLY A 493 20.44 -11.09 -3.71
N ASN A 494 21.12 -10.48 -2.74
CA ASN A 494 20.59 -9.32 -2.02
C ASN A 494 20.51 -8.08 -2.93
N VAL A 495 21.29 -8.01 -4.01
CA VAL A 495 21.26 -6.89 -4.96
C VAL A 495 19.90 -6.83 -5.65
N GLU A 496 19.32 -7.95 -6.05
CA GLU A 496 17.99 -8.01 -6.67
C GLU A 496 16.91 -7.57 -5.70
N THR A 497 16.94 -8.07 -4.46
CA THR A 497 15.98 -7.66 -3.41
C THR A 497 16.03 -6.14 -3.18
N VAL A 498 17.24 -5.58 -3.13
CA VAL A 498 17.44 -4.13 -2.99
C VAL A 498 16.93 -3.37 -4.21
N LEU A 499 17.18 -3.85 -5.42
CA LEU A 499 16.70 -3.22 -6.65
C LEU A 499 15.18 -3.20 -6.73
N GLU A 500 14.51 -4.30 -6.38
CA GLU A 500 13.05 -4.39 -6.32
C GLU A 500 12.47 -3.40 -5.31
N THR A 501 13.08 -3.32 -4.11
CA THR A 501 12.62 -2.43 -3.04
C THR A 501 12.84 -0.96 -3.38
N LEU A 502 13.99 -0.61 -3.98
CA LEU A 502 14.25 0.75 -4.48
C LEU A 502 13.27 1.12 -5.60
N ALA A 503 13.00 0.21 -6.54
CA ALA A 503 12.08 0.46 -7.64
C ALA A 503 10.64 0.73 -7.18
N SER A 504 10.20 0.10 -6.07
CA SER A 504 8.87 0.35 -5.51
C SER A 504 8.76 1.63 -4.70
N GLU A 505 9.83 2.05 -4.02
CA GLU A 505 9.79 3.11 -3.00
C GLU A 505 10.31 4.46 -3.50
N CYS A 506 11.35 4.47 -4.34
CA CYS A 506 11.99 5.70 -4.81
C CYS A 506 11.07 6.50 -5.74
N TYR A 507 11.18 7.82 -5.69
CA TYR A 507 10.34 8.77 -6.41
C TYR A 507 10.91 9.24 -7.74
N TYR A 508 12.21 9.11 -7.94
CA TYR A 508 12.92 9.56 -9.14
C TYR A 508 13.65 8.40 -9.83
N LEU A 509 13.57 7.19 -9.29
CA LEU A 509 14.07 5.98 -9.94
C LEU A 509 13.04 5.47 -10.95
N THR A 510 13.44 5.38 -12.21
CA THR A 510 12.68 4.73 -13.27
C THR A 510 13.33 3.40 -13.64
N VAL A 511 12.48 2.43 -13.95
CA VAL A 511 12.89 1.07 -14.31
C VAL A 511 12.23 0.66 -15.61
N GLU A 512 13.05 0.28 -16.59
CA GLU A 512 12.61 -0.30 -17.85
C GLU A 512 13.24 -1.69 -18.01
N GLN A 513 12.42 -2.73 -17.83
CA GLN A 513 12.85 -4.14 -17.80
C GLN A 513 13.89 -4.42 -16.68
N THR A 514 15.18 -4.35 -17.01
CA THR A 514 16.31 -4.62 -16.11
C THR A 514 17.30 -3.45 -16.09
N LYS A 515 16.81 -2.26 -16.44
CA LYS A 515 17.60 -1.06 -16.57
C LYS A 515 17.05 0.03 -15.66
N TYR A 516 17.94 0.66 -14.93
CA TYR A 516 17.63 1.58 -13.86
C TYR A 516 18.17 2.96 -14.19
N ARG A 517 17.39 4.00 -13.92
CA ARG A 517 17.80 5.38 -14.17
C ARG A 517 17.19 6.32 -13.14
N PHE A 518 18.02 7.22 -12.61
CA PHE A 518 17.48 8.40 -11.91
C PHE A 518 17.07 9.47 -12.93
N SER A 519 15.80 9.86 -12.92
CA SER A 519 15.23 10.87 -13.80
C SER A 519 15.15 12.25 -13.14
N LEU A 520 15.08 13.28 -13.98
CA LEU A 520 14.82 14.67 -13.55
C LEU A 520 13.39 14.84 -13.01
N TYR A 521 12.47 14.06 -13.56
CA TYR A 521 11.06 14.12 -13.25
C TYR A 521 10.67 12.98 -12.32
N PRO A 522 9.73 13.22 -11.40
CA PRO A 522 9.24 12.17 -10.54
C PRO A 522 8.47 11.09 -11.31
N ASN A 523 8.53 9.87 -10.82
CA ASN A 523 7.74 8.74 -11.32
C ASN A 523 6.30 8.78 -10.77
N LEU A 524 5.47 7.85 -11.25
CA LEU A 524 4.08 7.75 -10.83
C LEU A 524 3.90 7.46 -9.32
N ASN A 525 4.87 6.85 -8.64
CA ASN A 525 4.79 6.57 -7.20
C ASN A 525 4.77 7.87 -6.40
N LYS A 526 5.62 8.84 -6.76
CA LYS A 526 5.60 10.16 -6.12
C LYS A 526 4.28 10.88 -6.38
N ILE A 527 3.86 10.92 -7.65
CA ILE A 527 2.62 11.61 -8.03
C ILE A 527 1.44 10.98 -7.28
N LEU A 528 1.40 9.65 -7.17
CA LEU A 528 0.40 8.94 -6.37
C LEU A 528 0.46 9.32 -4.89
N ALA A 529 1.64 9.37 -4.27
CA ALA A 529 1.81 9.74 -2.87
C ALA A 529 1.29 11.16 -2.59
N ASP A 530 1.69 12.12 -3.43
CA ASP A 530 1.25 13.52 -3.34
C ASP A 530 -0.27 13.65 -3.53
N ARG A 531 -0.85 12.90 -4.47
CA ARG A 531 -2.31 12.90 -4.71
C ARG A 531 -3.08 12.26 -3.58
N ARG A 532 -2.64 11.09 -3.08
CA ARG A 532 -3.27 10.39 -1.95
C ARG A 532 -3.35 11.28 -0.72
N ALA A 533 -2.32 12.07 -0.44
CA ALA A 533 -2.31 13.01 0.70
C ALA A 533 -3.39 14.11 0.58
N ASN A 534 -3.85 14.41 -0.64
CA ASN A 534 -4.81 15.47 -0.92
C ASN A 534 -6.26 14.97 -1.16
N VAL A 535 -6.50 13.66 -1.23
CA VAL A 535 -7.86 13.13 -1.43
C VAL A 535 -8.71 13.35 -0.18
N GLN A 536 -9.81 14.08 -0.34
CA GLN A 536 -10.73 14.40 0.76
C GLN A 536 -11.49 13.16 1.27
N SER A 537 -11.60 13.04 2.60
CA SER A 537 -12.30 11.94 3.28
C SER A 537 -13.74 11.75 2.82
N GLN A 538 -14.47 12.83 2.53
CA GLN A 538 -15.85 12.75 2.04
C GLN A 538 -15.93 12.05 0.68
N ARG A 539 -15.04 12.39 -0.27
CA ARG A 539 -14.98 11.77 -1.59
C ARG A 539 -14.64 10.27 -1.51
N ILE A 540 -13.80 9.90 -0.53
CA ILE A 540 -13.49 8.48 -0.24
C ILE A 540 -14.75 7.74 0.20
N GLN A 541 -15.51 8.28 1.15
CA GLN A 541 -16.76 7.67 1.63
C GLN A 541 -17.80 7.52 0.51
N GLU A 542 -18.01 8.57 -0.28
CA GLU A 542 -18.92 8.55 -1.43
C GLU A 542 -18.52 7.51 -2.46
N ARG A 543 -17.20 7.38 -2.74
CA ARG A 543 -16.69 6.33 -3.64
C ARG A 543 -16.94 4.94 -3.11
N VAL A 544 -16.61 4.65 -1.84
CA VAL A 544 -16.86 3.32 -1.25
C VAL A 544 -18.35 2.98 -1.32
N LYS A 545 -19.24 3.90 -0.92
CA LYS A 545 -20.69 3.70 -0.99
C LYS A 545 -21.18 3.40 -2.40
N THR A 546 -20.68 4.15 -3.38
CA THR A 546 -21.02 3.96 -4.80
C THR A 546 -20.61 2.57 -5.30
N GLU A 547 -19.40 2.11 -4.98
CA GLU A 547 -18.91 0.79 -5.42
C GLU A 547 -19.62 -0.36 -4.69
N VAL A 548 -19.93 -0.20 -3.41
CA VAL A 548 -20.76 -1.16 -2.66
C VAL A 548 -22.15 -1.29 -3.27
N GLN A 549 -22.79 -0.18 -3.63
CA GLN A 549 -24.10 -0.18 -4.31
C GLN A 549 -24.05 -0.86 -5.68
N LYS A 550 -22.96 -0.67 -6.44
CA LYS A 550 -22.76 -1.35 -7.75
C LYS A 550 -22.61 -2.86 -7.60
N LEU A 551 -21.92 -3.34 -6.56
CA LEU A 551 -21.67 -4.77 -6.36
C LEU A 551 -22.84 -5.51 -5.71
N LEU A 552 -23.58 -4.84 -4.83
CA LEU A 552 -24.74 -5.39 -4.12
C LEU A 552 -26.05 -4.90 -4.77
N THR A 553 -26.24 -5.19 -6.05
CA THR A 553 -27.47 -4.82 -6.78
C THR A 553 -28.55 -5.88 -6.67
N SER A 554 -29.82 -5.47 -6.85
CA SER A 554 -30.98 -6.35 -6.73
C SER A 554 -30.86 -7.59 -7.62
N SER A 555 -30.98 -8.77 -7.00
CA SER A 555 -31.08 -10.06 -7.68
C SER A 555 -32.53 -10.56 -7.67
N GLN A 556 -32.86 -11.49 -8.57
CA GLN A 556 -34.20 -12.05 -8.64
C GLN A 556 -34.65 -12.60 -7.27
N GLY A 557 -35.79 -12.12 -6.75
CA GLY A 557 -36.37 -12.58 -5.48
C GLY A 557 -35.88 -11.88 -4.20
N VAL A 558 -34.94 -10.93 -4.27
CA VAL A 558 -34.48 -10.17 -3.09
C VAL A 558 -34.55 -8.68 -3.34
N ASN A 559 -35.21 -7.97 -2.44
CA ASN A 559 -35.17 -6.52 -2.39
C ASN A 559 -33.89 -6.08 -1.65
N ILE A 560 -33.21 -5.05 -2.14
CA ILE A 560 -32.00 -4.53 -1.48
C ILE A 560 -32.24 -3.10 -1.02
N VAL A 561 -31.91 -2.81 0.23
CA VAL A 561 -31.95 -1.47 0.80
C VAL A 561 -30.54 -1.11 1.26
N HIS A 562 -29.98 -0.04 0.71
CA HIS A 562 -28.64 0.42 1.03
C HIS A 562 -28.65 1.51 2.09
N PHE A 563 -27.75 1.34 3.06
CA PHE A 563 -27.33 2.35 4.03
C PHE A 563 -28.49 3.02 4.79
N PRO A 564 -29.46 2.26 5.33
CA PRO A 564 -30.52 2.87 6.13
C PRO A 564 -29.93 3.44 7.44
N THR A 565 -30.30 4.67 7.73
CA THR A 565 -29.99 5.35 9.01
C THR A 565 -31.13 5.20 10.01
N HIS A 566 -32.37 4.92 9.53
CA HIS A 566 -33.56 4.82 10.37
C HIS A 566 -34.48 3.66 9.93
N SER A 567 -35.25 3.14 10.89
CA SER A 567 -36.13 1.98 10.68
C SER A 567 -37.25 2.21 9.65
N ASN A 568 -37.73 3.46 9.49
CA ASN A 568 -38.79 3.81 8.54
C ASN A 568 -38.34 3.80 7.07
N GLN A 569 -37.03 3.77 6.79
CA GLN A 569 -36.49 3.68 5.42
C GLN A 569 -36.63 2.27 4.83
N ILE A 570 -36.94 1.27 5.66
CA ILE A 570 -37.22 -0.11 5.22
C ILE A 570 -38.73 -0.37 5.39
N PRO A 571 -39.49 -0.48 4.29
CA PRO A 571 -40.91 -0.77 4.34
C PRO A 571 -41.23 -2.08 5.07
N ASP A 572 -42.29 -2.10 5.88
CA ASP A 572 -42.79 -3.33 6.50
C ASP A 572 -43.66 -4.11 5.49
N ARG A 573 -43.02 -4.96 4.69
CA ARG A 573 -43.67 -5.73 3.61
C ARG A 573 -43.23 -7.20 3.64
N PRO A 574 -44.09 -8.14 3.19
CA PRO A 574 -43.78 -9.57 3.15
C PRO A 574 -42.87 -9.91 1.95
N ILE A 575 -41.68 -9.33 1.90
CA ILE A 575 -40.67 -9.51 0.85
C ILE A 575 -39.30 -9.66 1.51
N LEU A 576 -38.53 -10.68 1.11
CA LEU A 576 -37.17 -10.87 1.57
C LEU A 576 -36.31 -9.65 1.19
N THR A 577 -35.73 -9.02 2.21
CA THR A 577 -34.95 -7.79 2.04
C THR A 577 -33.55 -7.97 2.61
N LEU A 578 -32.54 -7.80 1.75
CA LEU A 578 -31.14 -7.68 2.14
C LEU A 578 -30.84 -6.20 2.41
N VAL A 579 -30.57 -5.90 3.67
CA VAL A 579 -30.20 -4.56 4.14
C VAL A 579 -28.68 -4.47 4.16
N VAL A 580 -28.10 -3.58 3.37
CA VAL A 580 -26.65 -3.36 3.35
C VAL A 580 -26.33 -2.20 4.28
N MET A 581 -25.66 -2.47 5.40
CA MET A 581 -25.25 -1.42 6.34
C MET A 581 -24.14 -0.55 5.73
N SER A 582 -24.02 0.69 6.21
CA SER A 582 -22.98 1.61 5.74
C SER A 582 -21.59 1.04 6.05
N PRO A 583 -20.55 1.28 5.23
CA PRO A 583 -19.19 0.84 5.54
C PRO A 583 -18.72 1.30 6.93
N GLU A 584 -19.14 2.49 7.35
CA GLU A 584 -18.81 3.07 8.66
C GLU A 584 -19.58 2.42 9.83
N GLN A 585 -20.60 1.60 9.55
CA GLN A 585 -21.37 0.85 10.54
C GLN A 585 -20.79 -0.57 10.60
N GLN A 586 -19.72 -0.73 11.37
CA GLN A 586 -18.95 -1.96 11.39
C GLN A 586 -19.57 -2.99 12.34
N LYS A 587 -19.29 -4.27 12.09
CA LYS A 587 -19.74 -5.37 12.97
C LYS A 587 -19.18 -5.25 14.40
N ARG A 588 -18.02 -4.60 14.56
CA ARG A 588 -17.36 -4.43 15.86
C ARG A 588 -18.01 -3.35 16.73
N ASP A 589 -18.84 -2.50 16.12
CA ASP A 589 -19.50 -1.39 16.81
C ASP A 589 -20.82 -1.88 17.42
N GLU A 590 -20.95 -1.78 18.74
CA GLU A 590 -22.19 -2.16 19.44
C GLU A 590 -23.40 -1.35 18.96
N GLU A 591 -23.20 -0.07 18.63
CA GLU A 591 -24.25 0.81 18.10
C GLU A 591 -24.80 0.32 16.75
N THR A 592 -23.97 -0.33 15.92
CA THR A 592 -24.43 -0.95 14.67
C THR A 592 -25.41 -2.08 14.96
N LEU A 593 -25.10 -2.96 15.92
CA LEU A 593 -25.99 -4.06 16.28
C LEU A 593 -27.27 -3.56 16.96
N LYS A 594 -27.19 -2.51 17.80
CA LYS A 594 -28.38 -1.85 18.35
C LYS A 594 -29.28 -1.29 17.26
N LEU A 595 -28.71 -0.59 16.28
CA LEU A 595 -29.48 -0.08 15.14
C LEU A 595 -30.12 -1.22 14.33
N VAL A 596 -29.38 -2.31 14.07
CA VAL A 596 -29.93 -3.50 13.40
C VAL A 596 -31.09 -4.08 14.19
N GLU A 597 -30.97 -4.18 15.52
CA GLU A 597 -32.06 -4.63 16.38
C GLU A 597 -33.27 -3.69 16.28
N THR A 598 -33.08 -2.38 16.42
CA THR A 598 -34.14 -1.38 16.25
C THR A 598 -34.85 -1.54 14.90
N ILE A 599 -34.10 -1.69 13.80
CA ILE A 599 -34.68 -1.88 12.47
C ILE A 599 -35.49 -3.18 12.38
N ILE A 600 -35.03 -4.26 13.01
CA ILE A 600 -35.76 -5.55 13.03
C ILE A 600 -37.05 -5.44 13.83
N ARG A 601 -37.05 -4.70 14.96
CA ARG A 601 -38.20 -4.59 15.85
C ARG A 601 -39.20 -3.52 15.42
N GLU A 602 -38.76 -2.48 14.73
CA GLU A 602 -39.55 -1.27 14.47
C GLU A 602 -39.59 -0.88 12.98
N SER A 603 -40.64 -0.18 12.59
CA SER A 603 -40.75 0.52 11.30
C SER A 603 -41.34 1.91 11.57
N GLY A 604 -40.46 2.89 11.73
CA GLY A 604 -40.86 4.20 12.26
C GLY A 604 -41.30 4.10 13.71
N ALA A 605 -42.49 4.60 14.03
CA ALA A 605 -43.04 4.57 15.39
C ALA A 605 -43.83 3.28 15.70
N SER A 606 -43.97 2.36 14.73
CA SER A 606 -44.75 1.14 14.87
C SER A 606 -43.86 -0.09 15.04
N ALA A 607 -44.34 -1.10 15.77
CA ALA A 607 -43.69 -2.41 15.79
C ALA A 607 -43.73 -3.06 14.40
N ARG A 608 -42.61 -3.65 13.98
CA ARG A 608 -42.47 -4.30 12.67
C ARG A 608 -43.09 -5.70 12.67
N THR A 609 -43.98 -5.94 11.71
CA THR A 609 -44.61 -7.25 11.51
C THR A 609 -43.68 -8.18 10.74
N CYS A 610 -43.13 -7.76 9.60
CA CYS A 610 -42.27 -8.58 8.73
C CYS A 610 -40.81 -8.62 9.21
N LYS A 611 -40.58 -8.79 10.51
CA LYS A 611 -39.24 -8.76 11.14
C LYS A 611 -38.31 -9.87 10.67
N SER A 612 -38.86 -11.03 10.31
CA SER A 612 -38.07 -12.18 9.84
C SER A 612 -37.69 -12.04 8.37
N ALA A 613 -38.28 -11.10 7.62
CA ALA A 613 -37.96 -10.85 6.22
C ALA A 613 -36.59 -10.18 6.00
N LEU A 614 -35.97 -9.65 7.07
CA LEU A 614 -34.74 -8.86 6.97
C LEU A 614 -33.49 -9.73 7.19
N ILE A 615 -32.49 -9.50 6.35
CA ILE A 615 -31.12 -9.99 6.48
C ILE A 615 -30.21 -8.78 6.33
N PHE A 616 -29.21 -8.62 7.19
CA PHE A 616 -28.29 -7.49 7.16
C PHE A 616 -26.91 -7.96 6.71
N ALA A 617 -26.31 -7.27 5.74
CA ALA A 617 -24.89 -7.43 5.39
C ALA A 617 -24.09 -6.30 6.04
N ILE A 618 -23.10 -6.66 6.85
CA ILE A 618 -22.30 -5.73 7.67
C ILE A 618 -20.81 -5.93 7.34
N ALA A 619 -20.07 -4.83 7.22
CA ALA A 619 -18.63 -4.84 7.02
C ALA A 619 -17.88 -5.20 8.32
N ASP A 620 -16.77 -5.94 8.22
CA ASP A 620 -15.85 -6.18 9.34
C ASP A 620 -15.12 -4.91 9.79
N SER A 621 -14.54 -4.18 8.83
CA SER A 621 -13.84 -2.91 8.96
C SER A 621 -13.94 -2.15 7.63
N ASP A 622 -13.85 -0.83 7.67
CA ASP A 622 -13.78 0.02 6.48
C ASP A 622 -12.38 0.58 6.18
N ASP A 623 -11.35 0.26 6.97
CA ASP A 623 -9.99 0.79 6.79
C ASP A 623 -9.43 0.41 5.41
N SER A 624 -9.49 -0.87 5.06
CA SER A 624 -9.04 -1.36 3.74
C SER A 624 -9.88 -0.79 2.60
N LEU A 625 -11.18 -0.56 2.81
CA LEU A 625 -12.06 0.03 1.81
C LEU A 625 -11.67 1.48 1.54
N ARG A 626 -11.42 2.25 2.61
CA ARG A 626 -10.99 3.65 2.53
C ARG A 626 -9.62 3.78 1.88
N GLU A 627 -8.65 2.91 2.21
CA GLU A 627 -7.32 2.95 1.60
C GLU A 627 -7.35 2.62 0.11
N GLU A 628 -8.02 1.55 -0.31
CA GLU A 628 -8.11 1.20 -1.74
C GLU A 628 -8.94 2.21 -2.53
N ALA A 629 -10.01 2.77 -1.93
CA ALA A 629 -10.76 3.87 -2.55
C ALA A 629 -9.93 5.15 -2.67
N ARG A 630 -9.14 5.52 -1.65
CA ARG A 630 -8.21 6.66 -1.72
C ARG A 630 -7.20 6.49 -2.84
N LYS A 631 -6.63 5.29 -2.96
CA LYS A 631 -5.67 4.95 -4.01
C LYS A 631 -6.29 5.01 -5.40
N LEU A 632 -7.51 4.47 -5.57
CA LEU A 632 -8.24 4.53 -6.84
C LEU A 632 -8.55 5.98 -7.24
N LEU A 633 -9.08 6.79 -6.30
CA LEU A 633 -9.38 8.20 -6.54
C LEU A 633 -8.12 9.00 -6.91
N ALA A 634 -7.00 8.75 -6.22
CA ALA A 634 -5.73 9.39 -6.55
C ALA A 634 -5.26 9.03 -7.97
N TRP A 635 -5.42 7.77 -8.40
CA TRP A 635 -5.11 7.40 -9.78
C TRP A 635 -6.04 8.05 -10.81
N GLU A 636 -7.33 8.17 -10.50
CA GLU A 636 -8.29 8.87 -11.37
C GLU A 636 -7.94 10.36 -11.49
N ASP A 637 -7.56 11.02 -10.39
CA ASP A 637 -7.10 12.42 -10.42
C ASP A 637 -5.86 12.59 -11.30
N ILE A 638 -4.93 11.64 -11.25
CA ILE A 638 -3.73 11.65 -12.11
C ILE A 638 -4.11 11.51 -13.58
N ARG A 639 -5.08 10.64 -13.90
CA ARG A 639 -5.58 10.46 -15.26
C ARG A 639 -6.32 11.70 -15.76
N ASP A 640 -7.10 12.34 -14.91
CA ASP A 640 -7.92 13.48 -15.32
C ASP A 640 -7.07 14.76 -15.49
N GLU A 641 -5.94 14.85 -14.79
CA GLU A 641 -4.97 15.95 -14.88
C GLU A 641 -3.71 15.60 -15.72
N GLU A 642 -3.86 14.83 -16.81
CA GLU A 642 -2.81 14.20 -17.65
C GLU A 642 -1.80 15.15 -18.36
N GLN A 643 -1.34 16.22 -17.72
CA GLN A 643 -0.34 17.12 -18.26
C GLN A 643 1.06 16.67 -17.85
N GLY A 644 1.88 16.26 -18.82
CA GLY A 644 3.30 16.00 -18.63
C GLY A 644 3.71 14.55 -18.37
N LEU A 645 2.80 13.58 -18.47
CA LEU A 645 3.15 12.15 -18.45
C LEU A 645 3.65 11.68 -19.83
N ASP A 646 4.70 10.87 -19.83
CA ASP A 646 5.18 10.20 -21.05
C ASP A 646 4.33 8.96 -21.42
N GLU A 647 4.50 8.41 -22.63
CA GLU A 647 3.71 7.27 -23.11
C GLU A 647 3.87 6.00 -22.25
N ASN A 648 5.04 5.79 -21.63
CA ASN A 648 5.27 4.66 -20.74
C ASN A 648 4.50 4.85 -19.43
N GLN A 649 4.58 6.04 -18.84
CA GLN A 649 3.80 6.42 -17.66
C GLN A 649 2.29 6.33 -17.92
N LYS A 650 1.80 6.73 -19.10
CA LYS A 650 0.38 6.56 -19.47
C LYS A 650 -0.04 5.10 -19.48
N LYS A 651 0.77 4.22 -20.04
CA LYS A 651 0.50 2.78 -20.05
C LYS A 651 0.49 2.21 -18.62
N GLN A 652 1.49 2.55 -17.81
CA GLN A 652 1.56 2.15 -16.40
C GLN A 652 0.37 2.67 -15.58
N LEU A 653 -0.06 3.90 -15.82
CA LEU A 653 -1.24 4.51 -15.19
C LEU A 653 -2.52 3.71 -15.49
N GLN A 654 -2.74 3.31 -16.74
CA GLN A 654 -3.90 2.49 -17.12
C GLN A 654 -3.89 1.11 -16.44
N GLU A 655 -2.71 0.48 -16.35
CA GLU A 655 -2.55 -0.81 -15.66
C GLU A 655 -2.81 -0.67 -14.16
N ASN A 656 -2.27 0.38 -13.53
CA ASN A 656 -2.48 0.68 -12.11
C ASN A 656 -3.92 1.02 -11.79
N LEU A 657 -4.63 1.76 -12.66
CA LEU A 657 -6.07 2.02 -12.51
C LEU A 657 -6.90 0.75 -12.53
N LYS A 658 -6.66 -0.14 -13.51
CA LYS A 658 -7.34 -1.44 -13.58
C LYS A 658 -7.06 -2.29 -12.35
N LYS A 659 -5.83 -2.26 -11.84
CA LYS A 659 -5.44 -2.96 -10.62
C LYS A 659 -6.16 -2.37 -9.40
N ALA A 660 -6.13 -1.06 -9.19
CA ALA A 660 -6.78 -0.40 -8.07
C ALA A 660 -8.31 -0.62 -8.05
N GLN A 661 -8.96 -0.64 -9.21
CA GLN A 661 -10.40 -0.96 -9.31
C GLN A 661 -10.69 -2.41 -8.86
N ARG A 662 -9.84 -3.36 -9.25
CA ARG A 662 -9.95 -4.76 -8.82
C ARG A 662 -9.66 -4.90 -7.32
N ASP A 663 -8.62 -4.25 -6.83
CA ASP A 663 -8.23 -4.28 -5.42
C ASP A 663 -9.37 -3.74 -4.52
N LEU A 664 -10.02 -2.63 -4.91
CA LEU A 664 -11.19 -2.10 -4.21
C LEU A 664 -12.38 -3.07 -4.25
N THR A 665 -12.61 -3.71 -5.39
CA THR A 665 -13.67 -4.74 -5.52
C THR A 665 -13.41 -5.89 -4.56
N GLU A 666 -12.19 -6.44 -4.53
CA GLU A 666 -11.80 -7.51 -3.61
C GLU A 666 -11.89 -7.06 -2.14
N ALA A 667 -11.53 -5.82 -1.83
CA ALA A 667 -11.67 -5.27 -0.48
C ALA A 667 -13.14 -5.25 -0.04
N ILE A 668 -14.09 -4.90 -0.93
CA ILE A 668 -15.53 -4.93 -0.63
C ILE A 668 -15.99 -6.36 -0.33
N TRP A 669 -15.61 -7.32 -1.17
CA TRP A 669 -15.92 -8.74 -0.94
C TRP A 669 -15.40 -9.18 0.42
N ARG A 670 -14.11 -8.97 0.72
CA ARG A 670 -13.51 -9.38 2.00
C ARG A 670 -14.12 -8.69 3.21
N SER A 671 -14.63 -7.47 3.06
CA SER A 671 -15.18 -6.68 4.16
C SER A 671 -16.63 -7.05 4.48
N TYR A 672 -17.51 -7.17 3.48
CA TYR A 672 -18.93 -7.49 3.65
C TYR A 672 -19.19 -9.00 3.79
N LYS A 673 -18.61 -9.60 4.84
CA LYS A 673 -18.68 -11.04 5.13
C LYS A 673 -19.60 -11.40 6.31
N TYR A 674 -20.09 -10.44 7.08
CA TYR A 674 -20.98 -10.73 8.21
C TYR A 674 -22.43 -10.55 7.82
N LEU A 675 -23.24 -11.57 8.12
CA LEU A 675 -24.68 -11.54 7.97
C LEU A 675 -25.35 -11.50 9.34
N VAL A 676 -26.32 -10.62 9.54
CA VAL A 676 -27.12 -10.56 10.76
C VAL A 676 -28.59 -10.77 10.43
N LEU A 677 -29.24 -11.68 11.16
CA LEU A 677 -30.65 -12.01 10.95
C LEU A 677 -31.29 -12.45 12.26
N LEU A 678 -32.62 -12.41 12.33
CA LEU A 678 -33.37 -12.88 13.49
C LEU A 678 -33.38 -14.41 13.56
N GLY A 679 -32.80 -14.98 14.62
CA GLY A 679 -32.73 -16.42 14.90
C GLY A 679 -34.04 -16.99 15.47
N LYS A 680 -34.15 -18.33 15.52
CA LYS A 680 -35.36 -19.04 15.99
C LYS A 680 -35.69 -18.75 17.45
N ASP A 681 -34.67 -18.47 18.27
CA ASP A 681 -34.78 -17.98 19.65
C ASP A 681 -35.26 -16.52 19.75
N ASN A 682 -35.61 -15.89 18.62
CA ASN A 682 -35.99 -14.49 18.51
C ASN A 682 -34.87 -13.53 18.97
N GLN A 683 -33.61 -13.97 18.96
CA GLN A 683 -32.41 -13.14 19.18
C GLN A 683 -31.67 -12.88 17.86
N LEU A 684 -30.77 -11.88 17.86
CA LEU A 684 -29.91 -11.64 16.70
C LEU A 684 -28.88 -12.76 16.55
N ARG A 685 -28.83 -13.36 15.35
CA ARG A 685 -27.79 -14.32 14.97
C ARG A 685 -26.84 -13.67 13.96
N VAL A 686 -25.55 -13.72 14.27
CA VAL A 686 -24.47 -13.28 13.37
C VAL A 686 -23.83 -14.50 12.71
N THR A 687 -23.70 -14.49 11.39
CA THR A 687 -23.03 -15.51 10.60
C THR A 687 -21.83 -14.90 9.87
N ASP A 688 -20.65 -15.49 10.03
CA ASP A 688 -19.44 -15.12 9.27
C ASP A 688 -19.30 -16.01 8.04
N LEU A 689 -19.20 -15.40 6.85
CA LEU A 689 -18.99 -16.11 5.59
C LEU A 689 -17.53 -16.55 5.38
N GLY A 690 -16.60 -16.13 6.25
CA GLY A 690 -15.18 -16.47 6.17
C GLY A 690 -14.43 -15.68 5.09
N LEU A 691 -13.52 -16.35 4.40
CA LEU A 691 -12.72 -15.75 3.33
C LEU A 691 -13.48 -15.82 2.00
N ILE A 692 -14.04 -14.69 1.58
CA ILE A 692 -14.77 -14.55 0.32
C ILE A 692 -13.98 -13.72 -0.69
N THR A 693 -13.99 -14.14 -1.96
CA THR A 693 -13.32 -13.49 -3.09
C THR A 693 -14.23 -13.46 -4.31
N SER A 694 -14.03 -12.48 -5.21
CA SER A 694 -14.91 -12.33 -6.38
C SER A 694 -14.79 -13.49 -7.39
N SER A 695 -13.72 -14.26 -7.33
CA SER A 695 -13.53 -15.47 -8.16
C SER A 695 -14.40 -16.66 -7.75
N GLY A 696 -14.91 -16.68 -6.51
CA GLY A 696 -15.66 -17.81 -5.96
C GLY A 696 -17.15 -17.83 -6.31
N ALA A 697 -17.70 -16.72 -6.81
CA ALA A 697 -19.12 -16.61 -7.17
C ALA A 697 -19.37 -15.52 -8.22
N THR A 698 -20.50 -15.60 -8.92
CA THR A 698 -20.89 -14.63 -9.96
C THR A 698 -21.28 -13.26 -9.39
N SER A 699 -21.79 -13.21 -8.16
CA SER A 699 -22.10 -11.97 -7.44
C SER A 699 -22.07 -12.20 -5.94
N LEU A 700 -21.82 -11.13 -5.17
CA LEU A 700 -21.77 -11.20 -3.70
C LEU A 700 -23.15 -11.54 -3.12
N VAL A 701 -24.22 -10.96 -3.67
CA VAL A 701 -25.60 -11.30 -3.30
C VAL A 701 -25.91 -12.77 -3.59
N GLY A 702 -25.48 -13.27 -4.75
CA GLY A 702 -25.65 -14.68 -5.12
C GLY A 702 -24.93 -15.62 -4.15
N LEU A 703 -23.70 -15.27 -3.72
CA LEU A 703 -22.96 -16.02 -2.70
C LEU A 703 -23.71 -16.04 -1.37
N ILE A 704 -24.19 -14.88 -0.90
CA ILE A 704 -24.96 -14.73 0.34
C ILE A 704 -26.20 -15.63 0.30
N LEU A 705 -26.99 -15.56 -0.77
CA LEU A 705 -28.23 -16.35 -0.90
C LEU A 705 -27.96 -17.84 -1.04
N ASN A 706 -26.92 -18.23 -1.77
CA ASN A 706 -26.51 -19.63 -1.85
C ASN A 706 -26.15 -20.18 -0.48
N ARG A 707 -25.42 -19.41 0.33
CA ARG A 707 -25.04 -19.82 1.67
C ARG A 707 -26.25 -19.95 2.58
N LEU A 708 -27.13 -18.95 2.60
CA LEU A 708 -28.34 -18.98 3.43
C LEU A 708 -29.32 -20.10 3.03
N ARG A 709 -29.35 -20.49 1.75
CA ARG A 709 -30.10 -21.67 1.29
C ARG A 709 -29.50 -22.98 1.78
N GLN A 710 -28.17 -23.11 1.78
CA GLN A 710 -27.49 -24.28 2.33
C GLN A 710 -27.75 -24.43 3.84
N ASP A 711 -27.81 -23.31 4.56
CA ASP A 711 -28.07 -23.28 6.00
C ASP A 711 -29.57 -23.44 6.35
N GLY A 712 -30.47 -23.49 5.34
CA GLY A 712 -31.92 -23.63 5.50
C GLY A 712 -32.62 -22.39 6.04
N ASP A 713 -31.94 -21.23 6.01
CA ASP A 713 -32.47 -19.95 6.47
C ASP A 713 -33.33 -19.25 5.42
N VAL A 714 -33.00 -19.49 4.14
CA VAL A 714 -33.75 -19.03 2.97
C VAL A 714 -34.18 -20.24 2.16
N GLU A 715 -35.42 -20.27 1.70
CA GLU A 715 -35.99 -21.35 0.91
C GLU A 715 -36.69 -20.82 -0.34
N ASP A 716 -36.55 -21.56 -1.44
CA ASP A 716 -37.20 -21.24 -2.72
C ASP A 716 -38.63 -21.81 -2.80
N GLN A 717 -38.88 -22.92 -2.11
CA GLN A 717 -40.16 -23.63 -2.11
C GLN A 717 -40.50 -24.14 -0.71
N ILE A 718 -41.80 -24.33 -0.47
CA ILE A 718 -42.31 -24.91 0.78
C ILE A 718 -43.11 -26.15 0.44
N SER A 719 -43.02 -27.19 1.27
CA SER A 719 -43.90 -28.36 1.16
C SER A 719 -45.22 -28.15 1.91
N PRO A 720 -46.35 -28.71 1.43
CA PRO A 720 -47.63 -28.66 2.16
C PRO A 720 -47.51 -29.21 3.59
N ARG A 721 -46.70 -30.28 3.77
CA ARG A 721 -46.41 -30.88 5.08
C ARG A 721 -45.78 -29.91 6.07
N PHE A 722 -44.98 -28.95 5.60
CA PHE A 722 -44.40 -27.94 6.47
C PHE A 722 -45.49 -27.05 7.09
N LEU A 723 -46.52 -26.67 6.32
CA LEU A 723 -47.65 -25.90 6.84
C LEU A 723 -48.42 -26.68 7.89
N ILE A 724 -48.67 -27.97 7.65
CA ILE A 724 -49.38 -28.86 8.59
C ILE A 724 -48.59 -29.02 9.90
N ARG A 725 -47.27 -29.25 9.81
CA ARG A 725 -46.40 -29.43 10.98
C ARG A 725 -46.34 -28.19 11.88
N ASN A 726 -46.39 -27.00 11.27
CA ASN A 726 -46.31 -25.73 12.00
C ASN A 726 -47.70 -25.09 12.22
N TRP A 727 -48.78 -25.86 12.05
CA TRP A 727 -50.14 -25.39 12.26
C TRP A 727 -50.45 -25.23 13.75
N SER A 728 -50.94 -24.07 14.16
CA SER A 728 -51.30 -23.85 15.56
C SER A 728 -52.61 -24.56 15.92
N GLY A 729 -52.65 -25.31 17.03
CA GLY A 729 -53.87 -25.97 17.50
C GLY A 729 -54.98 -25.01 17.99
N ALA A 730 -54.73 -23.71 17.99
CA ALA A 730 -55.65 -22.69 18.48
C ALA A 730 -56.79 -22.35 17.50
N PHE A 731 -56.64 -22.68 16.23
CA PHE A 731 -57.66 -22.42 15.20
C PHE A 731 -57.85 -23.62 14.28
N LYS A 732 -59.12 -23.88 13.95
CA LYS A 732 -59.53 -24.93 13.01
C LYS A 732 -59.19 -24.57 11.56
N GLU A 733 -59.31 -23.28 11.22
CA GLU A 733 -59.01 -22.75 9.89
C GLU A 733 -57.87 -21.72 9.97
N TRP A 734 -56.93 -21.77 9.02
CA TRP A 734 -55.82 -20.82 8.96
C TRP A 734 -55.98 -19.92 7.72
N SER A 735 -56.15 -18.60 7.92
CA SER A 735 -56.31 -17.71 6.76
C SER A 735 -55.05 -17.68 5.91
N THR A 736 -55.20 -17.63 4.58
CA THR A 736 -54.06 -17.65 3.66
C THR A 736 -53.16 -16.42 3.84
N LYS A 737 -53.73 -15.28 4.26
CA LYS A 737 -52.96 -14.12 4.71
C LYS A 737 -52.15 -14.39 5.98
N SER A 738 -52.75 -15.01 7.01
CA SER A 738 -52.03 -15.36 8.24
C SER A 738 -50.92 -16.38 7.99
N VAL A 739 -51.11 -17.30 7.04
CA VAL A 739 -50.05 -18.23 6.59
C VAL A 739 -48.87 -17.43 6.04
N ARG A 740 -49.10 -16.51 5.09
CA ARG A 740 -48.04 -15.66 4.56
C ARG A 740 -47.37 -14.87 5.66
N ASP A 741 -48.15 -14.19 6.49
CA ASP A 741 -47.63 -13.30 7.52
C ASP A 741 -46.76 -14.07 8.54
N ALA A 742 -47.08 -15.34 8.83
CA ALA A 742 -46.24 -16.19 9.68
C ALA A 742 -44.81 -16.37 9.15
N PHE A 743 -44.61 -16.52 7.83
CA PHE A 743 -43.29 -16.66 7.21
C PHE A 743 -42.41 -15.42 7.35
N PHE A 744 -43.04 -14.23 7.39
CA PHE A 744 -42.31 -12.97 7.49
C PHE A 744 -42.28 -12.41 8.91
N ALA A 745 -43.21 -12.83 9.78
CA ALA A 745 -43.30 -12.37 11.17
C ALA A 745 -42.56 -13.25 12.17
N SER A 746 -42.47 -14.56 11.95
CA SER A 746 -41.86 -15.48 12.90
C SER A 746 -40.56 -16.09 12.36
N PRO A 747 -39.45 -16.05 13.14
CA PRO A 747 -38.18 -16.65 12.71
C PRO A 747 -38.20 -18.18 12.78
N GLN A 748 -39.30 -18.78 13.25
CA GLN A 748 -39.54 -20.23 13.22
C GLN A 748 -39.79 -20.74 11.79
N PHE A 749 -40.22 -19.85 10.91
CA PHE A 749 -40.45 -20.14 9.50
C PHE A 749 -39.20 -19.73 8.68
N PRO A 750 -38.84 -20.47 7.62
CA PRO A 750 -37.74 -20.07 6.75
C PRO A 750 -38.10 -18.80 5.98
N ARG A 751 -37.09 -18.03 5.58
CA ARG A 751 -37.30 -16.83 4.76
C ARG A 751 -37.55 -17.24 3.32
N LEU A 752 -38.59 -16.72 2.70
CA LEU A 752 -38.93 -17.11 1.33
C LEU A 752 -38.30 -16.19 0.31
N LEU A 753 -37.55 -16.76 -0.63
CA LEU A 753 -37.03 -16.00 -1.77
C LEU A 753 -38.16 -15.51 -2.68
N ARG A 754 -39.26 -16.28 -2.78
CA ARG A 754 -40.44 -15.92 -3.57
C ARG A 754 -41.71 -16.02 -2.71
N PRO A 755 -42.47 -14.92 -2.54
CA PRO A 755 -43.75 -14.97 -1.83
C PRO A 755 -44.75 -15.99 -2.41
N ASP A 756 -44.69 -16.24 -3.73
CA ASP A 756 -45.56 -17.20 -4.41
C ASP A 756 -45.31 -18.67 -3.99
N ALA A 757 -44.20 -18.97 -3.32
CA ALA A 757 -43.93 -20.32 -2.81
C ALA A 757 -45.04 -20.81 -1.86
N ILE A 758 -45.70 -19.89 -1.16
CA ILE A 758 -46.85 -20.21 -0.29
C ILE A 758 -48.05 -20.65 -1.14
N LYS A 759 -48.33 -19.94 -2.24
CA LYS A 759 -49.42 -20.29 -3.16
C LYS A 759 -49.18 -21.64 -3.81
N GLU A 760 -47.94 -21.89 -4.24
CA GLU A 760 -47.51 -23.18 -4.78
C GLU A 760 -47.70 -24.32 -3.77
N ALA A 761 -47.35 -24.09 -2.50
CA ALA A 761 -47.54 -25.06 -1.42
C ALA A 761 -49.03 -25.34 -1.14
N ILE A 762 -49.88 -24.31 -1.13
CA ILE A 762 -51.33 -24.46 -0.91
C ILE A 762 -51.96 -25.24 -2.08
N ALA A 763 -51.71 -24.81 -3.33
CA ALA A 763 -52.23 -25.47 -4.53
C ALA A 763 -51.85 -26.96 -4.58
N ARG A 764 -50.58 -27.27 -4.28
CA ARG A 764 -50.08 -28.65 -4.18
C ARG A 764 -50.76 -29.42 -3.05
N GLY A 765 -50.93 -28.79 -1.88
CA GLY A 765 -51.59 -29.40 -0.72
C GLY A 765 -53.05 -29.76 -0.97
N VAL A 766 -53.78 -28.91 -1.70
CA VAL A 766 -55.17 -29.14 -2.13
C VAL A 766 -55.26 -30.31 -3.10
N LYS A 767 -54.39 -30.32 -4.11
CA LYS A 767 -54.31 -31.41 -5.09
C LYS A 767 -53.99 -32.76 -4.45
N GLU A 768 -53.05 -32.77 -3.50
CA GLU A 768 -52.64 -33.98 -2.77
C GLU A 768 -53.65 -34.42 -1.70
N GLY A 769 -54.67 -33.59 -1.38
CA GLY A 769 -55.65 -33.87 -0.34
C GLY A 769 -55.10 -33.75 1.09
N SER A 770 -53.97 -33.06 1.26
CA SER A 770 -53.39 -32.78 2.58
C SER A 770 -53.92 -31.50 3.22
N LEU A 771 -54.43 -30.59 2.40
CA LEU A 771 -55.11 -29.35 2.79
C LEU A 771 -56.39 -29.21 1.97
N ALA A 772 -57.40 -28.49 2.47
CA ALA A 772 -58.50 -27.97 1.65
C ALA A 772 -58.46 -26.44 1.63
N TYR A 773 -58.83 -25.83 0.51
CA TYR A 773 -58.90 -24.39 0.31
C TYR A 773 -60.36 -23.95 0.35
N VAL A 774 -60.68 -23.07 1.28
CA VAL A 774 -62.06 -22.76 1.66
C VAL A 774 -62.30 -21.27 1.90
N SER A 775 -63.53 -20.80 1.70
CA SER A 775 -64.01 -19.51 2.23
C SER A 775 -65.29 -19.72 3.03
N LYS A 776 -65.58 -18.85 4.00
CA LYS A 776 -66.77 -18.98 4.87
C LYS A 776 -68.00 -18.39 4.17
N GLY A 777 -68.94 -19.26 3.80
CA GLY A 777 -70.26 -18.90 3.27
C GLY A 777 -71.32 -18.76 4.37
N SER A 778 -72.57 -18.51 3.97
CA SER A 778 -73.73 -18.45 4.88
C SER A 778 -74.10 -19.83 5.43
N ASN A 779 -74.61 -19.87 6.67
CA ASN A 779 -75.08 -21.09 7.36
C ASN A 779 -74.01 -22.17 7.59
N ASP A 780 -72.82 -21.77 8.07
CA ASP A 780 -71.75 -22.70 8.51
C ASP A 780 -71.20 -23.61 7.39
N ARG A 781 -71.37 -23.19 6.13
CA ARG A 781 -70.84 -23.85 4.92
C ARG A 781 -69.60 -23.15 4.40
N TYR A 782 -68.67 -23.92 3.87
CA TYR A 782 -67.53 -23.44 3.11
C TYR A 782 -67.87 -23.30 1.61
N GLU A 783 -67.71 -22.10 1.06
CA GLU A 783 -67.92 -21.78 -0.36
C GLU A 783 -66.87 -20.75 -0.85
N PRO A 784 -65.98 -21.09 -1.80
CA PRO A 784 -65.78 -22.43 -2.38
C PRO A 784 -65.19 -23.41 -1.35
N PHE A 785 -65.36 -24.71 -1.58
CA PHE A 785 -64.67 -25.79 -0.87
C PHE A 785 -63.90 -26.65 -1.88
N LEU A 786 -62.57 -26.53 -1.88
CA LEU A 786 -61.69 -27.25 -2.80
C LEU A 786 -60.82 -28.24 -2.03
N PHE A 787 -60.98 -29.54 -2.29
CA PHE A 787 -60.25 -30.62 -1.62
C PHE A 787 -60.09 -31.80 -2.58
N LYS A 788 -58.85 -32.30 -2.74
CA LYS A 788 -58.51 -33.36 -3.73
C LYS A 788 -58.89 -32.96 -5.17
N THR A 789 -58.73 -31.68 -5.49
CA THR A 789 -59.00 -31.07 -6.80
C THR A 789 -57.78 -30.31 -7.31
N ASP A 790 -57.66 -30.14 -8.63
CA ASP A 790 -56.63 -29.27 -9.21
C ASP A 790 -56.97 -27.79 -8.91
N LEU A 791 -55.99 -27.06 -8.37
CA LEU A 791 -56.05 -25.62 -8.09
C LEU A 791 -54.81 -24.96 -8.70
N SER A 792 -54.99 -23.96 -9.54
CA SER A 792 -53.87 -23.21 -10.13
C SER A 792 -53.24 -22.29 -9.09
N VAL A 793 -51.92 -22.08 -9.16
CA VAL A 793 -51.19 -21.14 -8.29
C VAL A 793 -51.77 -19.72 -8.38
N ASN A 794 -52.26 -19.33 -9.56
CA ASN A 794 -52.86 -18.01 -9.80
C ASN A 794 -54.26 -17.87 -9.20
N GLU A 795 -54.95 -18.99 -8.92
CA GLU A 795 -56.27 -19.02 -8.29
C GLU A 795 -56.18 -18.99 -6.76
N VAL A 796 -54.98 -19.21 -6.20
CA VAL A 796 -54.72 -19.08 -4.76
C VAL A 796 -54.60 -17.60 -4.40
N GLU A 797 -55.62 -17.10 -3.72
CA GLU A 797 -55.67 -15.74 -3.20
C GLU A 797 -55.17 -15.70 -1.74
N ILE A 798 -54.40 -14.65 -1.44
CA ILE A 798 -53.90 -14.37 -0.09
C ILE A 798 -54.81 -13.33 0.55
N SER A 799 -55.77 -13.79 1.35
CA SER A 799 -56.82 -12.97 1.96
C SER A 799 -57.09 -13.41 3.41
N ASP A 800 -57.75 -12.55 4.19
CA ASP A 800 -58.26 -12.89 5.52
C ASP A 800 -59.55 -13.73 5.43
N ASP A 801 -60.29 -13.61 4.32
CA ASP A 801 -61.57 -14.29 4.10
C ASP A 801 -61.42 -15.69 3.50
N ILE A 802 -60.19 -16.08 3.18
CA ILE A 802 -59.85 -17.34 2.54
C ILE A 802 -58.95 -18.12 3.49
N PHE A 803 -59.27 -19.39 3.68
CA PHE A 803 -58.64 -20.24 4.65
C PHE A 803 -58.15 -21.54 4.02
N ILE A 804 -57.16 -22.12 4.66
CA ILE A 804 -56.87 -23.53 4.53
C ILE A 804 -57.40 -24.27 5.76
N ILE A 805 -57.77 -25.54 5.59
CA ILE A 805 -58.06 -26.49 6.69
C ILE A 805 -57.29 -27.79 6.45
N LYS A 806 -57.06 -28.56 7.52
CA LYS A 806 -56.38 -29.86 7.44
C LYS A 806 -57.29 -30.92 6.81
N SER A 807 -56.66 -32.02 6.38
CA SER A 807 -57.33 -33.15 5.75
C SER A 807 -58.43 -33.74 6.65
N GLU A 808 -58.17 -33.89 7.95
CA GLU A 808 -59.13 -34.47 8.90
C GLU A 808 -60.42 -33.62 9.01
N GLU A 809 -60.28 -32.31 9.09
CA GLU A 809 -61.39 -31.36 9.16
C GLU A 809 -62.16 -31.25 7.84
N ALA A 810 -61.47 -31.35 6.71
CA ALA A 810 -62.09 -31.38 5.39
C ALA A 810 -62.96 -32.65 5.22
N GLU A 811 -62.47 -33.80 5.67
CA GLU A 811 -63.20 -35.07 5.63
C GLU A 811 -64.39 -35.07 6.60
N ALA A 812 -64.23 -34.53 7.81
CA ALA A 812 -65.33 -34.36 8.76
C ALA A 812 -66.43 -33.41 8.25
N TYR A 813 -66.06 -32.35 7.53
CA TYR A 813 -67.02 -31.44 6.89
C TYR A 813 -67.82 -32.13 5.77
N LEU A 814 -67.16 -32.92 4.92
CA LEU A 814 -67.83 -33.73 3.89
C LEU A 814 -68.84 -34.71 4.49
N GLN A 815 -68.51 -35.36 5.61
CA GLN A 815 -69.43 -36.27 6.31
C GLN A 815 -70.68 -35.56 6.82
N ARG A 816 -70.54 -34.38 7.45
CA ARG A 816 -71.67 -33.60 8.01
C ARG A 816 -72.67 -33.12 6.97
N ILE A 817 -72.21 -32.79 5.76
CA ILE A 817 -73.11 -32.32 4.68
C ILE A 817 -73.83 -33.50 4.01
N THR A 818 -73.28 -34.70 4.10
CA THR A 818 -73.81 -35.88 3.41
C THR A 818 -74.91 -36.61 4.23
N ASP A 819 -74.94 -36.48 5.57
CA ASP A 819 -75.98 -37.12 6.43
C ASP A 819 -76.40 -36.26 7.66
N PRO A 820 -77.56 -35.54 7.62
CA PRO A 820 -77.99 -34.62 8.68
C PRO A 820 -78.55 -35.32 9.95
N PRO A 821 -78.47 -34.69 11.14
CA PRO A 821 -78.93 -35.27 12.40
C PRO A 821 -80.46 -35.46 12.46
N LYS A 822 -80.91 -36.62 12.94
CA LYS A 822 -82.33 -37.02 13.10
C LYS A 822 -82.55 -37.60 14.50
N LEU A 823 -83.70 -37.30 15.11
CA LEU A 823 -84.07 -37.84 16.43
C LEU A 823 -84.13 -39.38 16.39
N THR A 824 -83.41 -40.06 17.28
CA THR A 824 -83.40 -41.54 17.36
C THR A 824 -83.76 -42.11 18.73
N LYS A 825 -83.64 -41.33 19.81
CA LYS A 825 -83.82 -41.83 21.18
C LYS A 825 -84.45 -40.79 22.11
N LEU A 826 -85.36 -41.21 22.98
CA LEU A 826 -86.00 -40.38 24.01
C LEU A 826 -85.76 -40.95 25.43
N VAL A 827 -85.54 -40.09 26.41
CA VAL A 827 -85.31 -40.45 27.81
C VAL A 827 -86.23 -39.63 28.72
N ILE A 828 -87.10 -40.30 29.50
CA ILE A 828 -87.98 -39.69 30.51
C ILE A 828 -87.26 -39.60 31.87
N SER A 829 -87.44 -38.51 32.61
CA SER A 829 -86.97 -38.32 33.98
C SER A 829 -88.10 -37.82 34.90
N PRO A 830 -88.26 -38.35 36.13
CA PRO A 830 -87.52 -39.47 36.73
C PRO A 830 -87.89 -40.84 36.08
N SER A 831 -86.96 -41.79 36.10
CA SER A 831 -87.08 -43.07 35.38
C SER A 831 -87.95 -44.14 36.08
N SER A 832 -88.28 -43.96 37.36
CA SER A 832 -89.26 -44.78 38.09
C SER A 832 -89.74 -44.03 39.35
N LEU A 833 -90.97 -44.30 39.81
CA LEU A 833 -91.56 -43.60 40.96
C LEU A 833 -92.60 -44.44 41.70
N THR A 834 -92.71 -44.25 43.02
CA THR A 834 -93.80 -44.78 43.85
C THR A 834 -94.61 -43.62 44.42
N LEU A 835 -95.93 -43.65 44.29
CA LEU A 835 -96.86 -42.59 44.70
C LEU A 835 -97.97 -43.15 45.61
N GLU A 836 -98.54 -42.28 46.44
CA GLU A 836 -99.80 -42.57 47.15
C GLU A 836 -101.00 -42.13 46.29
N PRO A 837 -102.20 -42.74 46.47
CA PRO A 837 -103.41 -42.32 45.78
C PRO A 837 -103.68 -40.82 45.88
N GLY A 838 -103.81 -40.14 44.74
CA GLY A 838 -104.09 -38.70 44.65
C GLY A 838 -102.86 -37.78 44.56
N CYS A 839 -101.64 -38.27 44.73
CA CYS A 839 -100.41 -37.47 44.55
C CYS A 839 -100.17 -37.08 43.08
N LYS A 840 -99.49 -35.95 42.86
CA LYS A 840 -99.07 -35.46 41.53
C LYS A 840 -97.54 -35.51 41.38
N GLN A 841 -97.06 -35.80 40.17
CA GLN A 841 -95.63 -35.78 39.79
C GLN A 841 -95.45 -35.22 38.37
N THR A 842 -94.43 -34.39 38.15
CA THR A 842 -94.01 -33.96 36.80
C THR A 842 -92.89 -34.84 36.22
N PHE A 843 -93.00 -35.17 34.93
CA PHE A 843 -91.99 -35.86 34.12
C PHE A 843 -91.45 -34.97 33.00
N THR A 844 -90.15 -35.08 32.70
CA THR A 844 -89.49 -34.38 31.58
C THR A 844 -88.87 -35.36 30.59
N VAL A 845 -88.73 -34.96 29.32
CA VAL A 845 -88.15 -35.80 28.25
C VAL A 845 -86.97 -35.09 27.60
N LYS A 846 -85.88 -35.82 27.37
CA LYS A 846 -84.76 -35.40 26.52
C LYS A 846 -84.66 -36.31 25.30
N GLY A 847 -84.31 -35.74 24.15
CA GLY A 847 -84.17 -36.44 22.87
C GLY A 847 -82.72 -36.44 22.42
N PHE A 848 -82.31 -37.49 21.72
CA PHE A 848 -80.95 -37.68 21.22
C PHE A 848 -80.97 -38.10 19.75
N ASP A 849 -79.99 -37.63 18.99
CA ASP A 849 -79.78 -37.99 17.58
C ASP A 849 -78.97 -39.30 17.40
N GLN A 850 -78.69 -39.69 16.15
CA GLN A 850 -77.89 -40.89 15.83
C GLN A 850 -76.42 -40.84 16.30
N TYR A 851 -75.97 -39.68 16.80
CA TYR A 851 -74.62 -39.43 17.32
C TYR A 851 -74.62 -39.20 18.85
N GLU A 852 -75.73 -39.51 19.53
CA GLU A 852 -75.95 -39.33 20.96
C GLU A 852 -75.89 -37.86 21.46
N GLN A 853 -76.09 -36.89 20.56
CA GLN A 853 -76.19 -35.47 20.94
C GLN A 853 -77.63 -35.09 21.28
N GLU A 854 -77.80 -34.24 22.29
CA GLU A 854 -79.13 -33.76 22.74
C GLU A 854 -79.79 -32.92 21.63
N LEU A 855 -81.02 -33.29 21.28
CA LEU A 855 -81.79 -32.69 20.19
C LEU A 855 -83.12 -32.15 20.73
N THR A 856 -83.45 -30.91 20.37
CA THR A 856 -84.68 -30.21 20.78
C THR A 856 -85.84 -30.53 19.85
N PHE A 857 -87.06 -30.67 20.40
CA PHE A 857 -88.29 -31.00 19.68
C PHE A 857 -89.46 -30.24 20.32
N ASP A 858 -90.48 -29.92 19.51
CA ASP A 858 -91.50 -28.93 19.89
C ASP A 858 -92.78 -29.54 20.51
N GLU A 859 -93.16 -30.79 20.19
CA GLU A 859 -94.40 -31.40 20.67
C GLU A 859 -94.18 -32.79 21.30
N ILE A 860 -94.70 -32.98 22.53
CA ILE A 860 -94.66 -34.25 23.28
C ILE A 860 -96.09 -34.71 23.56
N THR A 861 -96.40 -35.96 23.25
CA THR A 861 -97.68 -36.59 23.63
C THR A 861 -97.47 -37.54 24.79
N TRP A 862 -98.21 -37.32 25.88
CA TRP A 862 -98.19 -38.16 27.08
C TRP A 862 -99.39 -39.10 27.16
N LYS A 863 -99.19 -40.32 27.67
CA LYS A 863 -100.25 -41.29 27.94
C LYS A 863 -99.95 -42.09 29.21
N ALA A 864 -100.95 -42.35 30.04
CA ALA A 864 -100.82 -43.21 31.22
C ALA A 864 -101.82 -44.38 31.19
N THR A 865 -101.44 -45.54 31.72
CA THR A 865 -102.34 -46.72 31.81
C THR A 865 -103.21 -46.76 33.08
N GLY A 866 -102.97 -45.87 34.04
CA GLY A 866 -103.86 -45.57 35.17
C GLY A 866 -103.41 -44.31 35.88
N GLY A 867 -104.34 -43.59 36.53
CA GLY A 867 -104.18 -42.16 36.81
C GLY A 867 -104.42 -41.28 35.57
N THR A 868 -104.14 -39.98 35.66
CA THR A 868 -104.28 -39.02 34.54
C THR A 868 -102.99 -38.21 34.37
N ILE A 869 -102.47 -38.07 33.14
CA ILE A 869 -101.32 -37.21 32.81
C ILE A 869 -101.76 -36.10 31.86
N ASP A 870 -101.31 -34.87 32.11
CA ASP A 870 -101.56 -33.73 31.22
C ASP A 870 -100.46 -33.52 30.17
N SER A 871 -100.65 -32.56 29.28
CA SER A 871 -99.71 -32.22 28.20
C SER A 871 -98.36 -31.69 28.72
N ASP A 872 -98.32 -31.16 29.93
CA ASP A 872 -97.11 -30.62 30.56
C ASP A 872 -96.30 -31.71 31.29
N GLY A 873 -96.73 -32.98 31.17
CA GLY A 873 -96.07 -34.13 31.79
C GLY A 873 -96.40 -34.31 33.27
N VAL A 874 -97.47 -33.68 33.79
CA VAL A 874 -97.89 -33.82 35.19
C VAL A 874 -98.86 -34.98 35.33
N PHE A 875 -98.39 -36.07 35.94
CA PHE A 875 -99.15 -37.27 36.27
C PHE A 875 -99.83 -37.13 37.63
N GLN A 876 -101.12 -37.47 37.73
CA GLN A 876 -101.88 -37.60 38.96
C GLN A 876 -102.26 -39.07 39.19
N ALA A 877 -101.83 -39.62 40.33
CA ALA A 877 -102.07 -40.99 40.75
C ALA A 877 -103.56 -41.26 40.99
N GLY A 878 -104.12 -42.31 40.38
CA GLY A 878 -105.49 -42.77 40.59
C GLY A 878 -105.70 -43.43 41.96
N HIS A 879 -106.94 -43.85 42.26
CA HIS A 879 -107.27 -44.54 43.51
C HIS A 879 -106.94 -46.05 43.50
N ASP A 880 -106.67 -46.61 42.33
CA ASP A 880 -106.32 -48.02 42.15
C ASP A 880 -104.85 -48.28 42.52
N VAL A 881 -104.63 -49.22 43.45
CA VAL A 881 -103.30 -49.65 43.90
C VAL A 881 -102.72 -50.62 42.87
N GLY A 882 -101.50 -50.36 42.37
CA GLY A 882 -100.87 -51.17 41.34
C GLY A 882 -99.75 -50.46 40.56
N ASN A 883 -99.21 -51.12 39.54
CA ASN A 883 -98.17 -50.55 38.67
C ASN A 883 -98.80 -50.06 37.36
N PHE A 884 -98.48 -48.82 36.98
CA PHE A 884 -98.97 -48.13 35.80
C PHE A 884 -97.79 -47.67 34.92
N ILE A 885 -98.04 -47.53 33.63
CA ILE A 885 -97.04 -47.13 32.65
C ILE A 885 -97.36 -45.72 32.18
N ILE A 886 -96.34 -44.86 32.15
CA ILE A 886 -96.40 -43.56 31.48
C ILE A 886 -95.56 -43.63 30.22
N THR A 887 -96.16 -43.29 29.09
CA THR A 887 -95.54 -43.24 27.76
C THR A 887 -95.39 -41.77 27.34
N ALA A 888 -94.18 -41.38 26.95
CA ALA A 888 -93.94 -40.15 26.19
C ALA A 888 -93.67 -40.50 24.72
N THR A 889 -94.30 -39.76 23.81
CA THR A 889 -94.14 -39.91 22.36
C THR A 889 -93.74 -38.57 21.75
N VAL A 890 -92.67 -38.57 20.95
CA VAL A 890 -92.28 -37.45 20.08
C VAL A 890 -92.16 -38.02 18.68
N GLU A 891 -92.96 -37.50 17.74
CA GLU A 891 -93.14 -38.09 16.40
C GLU A 891 -93.51 -39.59 16.47
N GLU A 892 -92.66 -40.48 15.96
CA GLU A 892 -92.84 -41.95 15.99
C GLU A 892 -92.12 -42.63 17.17
N ILE A 893 -91.22 -41.93 17.88
CA ILE A 893 -90.38 -42.51 18.93
C ILE A 893 -91.12 -42.46 20.26
N LYS A 894 -91.21 -43.63 20.92
CA LYS A 894 -91.91 -43.81 22.19
C LYS A 894 -90.96 -44.30 23.27
N THR A 895 -91.10 -43.77 24.47
CA THR A 895 -90.38 -44.24 25.66
C THR A 895 -91.36 -44.38 26.82
N ASN A 896 -91.14 -45.36 27.69
CA ASN A 896 -92.06 -45.76 28.75
C ASN A 896 -91.35 -45.78 30.10
N ILE A 897 -92.08 -45.44 31.16
CA ILE A 897 -91.65 -45.63 32.55
C ILE A 897 -92.75 -46.30 33.37
N ASN A 898 -92.36 -46.90 34.50
CA ASN A 898 -93.30 -47.50 35.45
C ASN A 898 -93.50 -46.58 36.68
N VAL A 899 -94.76 -46.44 37.10
CA VAL A 899 -95.19 -45.73 38.31
C VAL A 899 -96.03 -46.67 39.18
N SER A 900 -95.68 -46.82 40.46
CA SER A 900 -96.38 -47.72 41.39
C SER A 900 -97.24 -46.92 42.38
N ILE A 901 -98.51 -47.26 42.59
CA ILE A 901 -99.42 -46.61 43.55
C ILE A 901 -99.67 -47.54 44.75
N LEU A 902 -99.45 -47.09 46.00
CA LEU A 902 -99.59 -47.89 47.24
C LEU A 902 -100.55 -47.25 48.27
N SER A 903 -101.36 -48.05 48.99
CA SER A 903 -102.34 -47.56 49.98
C SER A 903 -101.70 -47.20 51.34
N PRO A 904 -102.10 -46.11 52.04
CA PRO A 904 -101.40 -45.63 53.23
C PRO A 904 -101.84 -46.34 54.52
N ALA A 905 -100.91 -46.99 55.22
CA ALA A 905 -101.06 -47.43 56.61
C ALA A 905 -100.34 -46.45 57.56
N VAL A 906 -101.10 -45.98 58.56
CA VAL A 906 -100.79 -45.10 59.69
C VAL A 906 -99.29 -44.88 60.02
N ALA A 907 -98.80 -43.66 59.77
CA ALA A 907 -97.81 -43.00 60.61
C ALA A 907 -98.03 -41.48 60.61
N ARG A 908 -98.35 -40.93 61.78
CA ARG A 908 -98.59 -39.50 62.02
C ARG A 908 -97.27 -38.71 62.01
N VAL A 909 -97.17 -37.75 61.09
CA VAL A 909 -97.02 -36.30 61.37
C VAL A 909 -95.85 -35.88 62.29
N LYS A 910 -94.83 -35.18 61.76
CA LYS A 910 -94.81 -33.69 61.64
C LYS A 910 -93.49 -33.18 61.02
N GLU A 911 -93.62 -32.66 59.80
CA GLU A 911 -92.74 -31.68 59.17
C GLU A 911 -92.90 -30.30 59.81
N LYS A 912 -91.92 -29.41 59.58
CA LYS A 912 -92.07 -28.05 59.00
C LYS A 912 -90.71 -27.33 59.06
N GLY A 913 -90.30 -26.54 58.07
CA GLY A 913 -91.04 -26.13 56.89
C GLY A 913 -90.18 -25.32 55.91
N GLU A 914 -90.65 -25.33 54.68
CA GLU A 914 -90.34 -24.41 53.60
C GLU A 914 -90.93 -23.01 53.86
N SER A 915 -90.57 -22.07 52.97
CA SER A 915 -91.54 -21.27 52.18
C SER A 915 -91.66 -19.76 52.45
N TYR A 916 -91.05 -18.99 51.54
CA TYR A 916 -91.62 -17.96 50.64
C TYR A 916 -92.34 -16.67 51.13
N LYS A 917 -91.93 -15.58 50.43
CA LYS A 917 -92.69 -14.44 49.84
C LYS A 917 -93.01 -13.16 50.67
N THR A 918 -92.32 -12.07 50.30
CA THR A 918 -92.75 -10.69 49.85
C THR A 918 -94.00 -9.98 50.44
N PRO A 919 -94.19 -8.64 50.31
CA PRO A 919 -93.30 -7.49 49.97
C PRO A 919 -93.51 -6.19 50.82
N GLU A 920 -92.61 -5.21 50.60
CA GLU A 920 -92.75 -3.73 50.57
C GLU A 920 -93.25 -2.83 51.74
N ASN A 921 -92.35 -1.85 52.04
CA ASN A 921 -92.54 -0.42 52.39
C ASN A 921 -93.14 0.01 53.74
N LEU A 922 -92.29 0.59 54.62
CA LEU A 922 -92.21 2.04 54.90
C LEU A 922 -91.15 2.34 56.00
N GLY A 923 -90.12 3.09 55.61
CA GLY A 923 -89.66 4.28 56.33
C GLY A 923 -88.89 4.19 57.67
N ILE A 924 -87.61 4.56 57.58
CA ILE A 924 -86.89 5.54 58.42
C ILE A 924 -86.14 5.04 59.69
N GLU A 925 -84.80 5.16 59.60
CA GLU A 925 -83.77 5.47 60.63
C GLU A 925 -83.56 4.50 61.82
N GLU A 926 -82.37 4.17 62.30
CA GLU A 926 -80.99 4.62 62.08
C GLU A 926 -80.04 3.56 62.69
N THR A 927 -78.90 3.33 62.03
CA THR A 927 -77.62 2.81 62.57
C THR A 927 -77.51 1.36 63.10
N THR A 928 -76.70 0.52 62.43
CA THR A 928 -75.54 -0.21 63.01
C THR A 928 -74.82 -1.14 61.98
N LYS A 929 -73.56 -0.80 61.67
CA LYS A 929 -72.40 -1.61 61.22
C LYS A 929 -72.57 -2.76 60.19
N LEU A 930 -72.01 -2.56 58.99
CA LEU A 930 -71.69 -3.61 58.01
C LEU A 930 -70.41 -4.39 58.39
N PRO A 931 -70.32 -5.72 58.13
CA PRO A 931 -69.11 -6.51 58.37
C PRO A 931 -68.01 -6.21 57.34
N GLN A 932 -66.76 -6.03 57.80
CA GLN A 932 -65.60 -5.61 56.99
C GLN A 932 -64.71 -6.77 56.47
N GLY A 933 -65.19 -8.01 56.33
CA GLY A 933 -64.34 -9.07 55.75
C GLY A 933 -65.02 -10.42 55.53
N LEU A 934 -64.54 -11.15 54.50
CA LEU A 934 -64.90 -12.53 54.14
C LEU A 934 -63.70 -13.47 54.37
N SER A 935 -63.93 -14.68 54.87
CA SER A 935 -62.89 -15.73 55.01
C SER A 935 -63.43 -17.10 54.58
N TRP A 936 -62.64 -17.84 53.79
CA TRP A 936 -62.96 -19.19 53.31
C TRP A 936 -61.71 -20.09 53.36
N LYS A 937 -61.88 -21.37 53.70
CA LYS A 937 -60.81 -22.40 53.69
C LYS A 937 -61.35 -23.69 53.06
N GLY A 938 -60.64 -24.22 52.08
CA GLY A 938 -60.96 -25.49 51.42
C GLY A 938 -59.83 -25.93 50.48
N GLU A 939 -59.85 -27.20 50.07
CA GLU A 939 -58.80 -27.82 49.26
C GLU A 939 -59.12 -27.69 47.76
N ILE A 940 -58.13 -27.29 46.94
CA ILE A 940 -58.32 -27.03 45.51
C ILE A 940 -57.38 -27.93 44.70
N THR A 941 -57.95 -28.80 43.87
CA THR A 941 -57.18 -29.69 42.99
C THR A 941 -56.61 -28.95 41.77
N PRO A 942 -55.49 -29.41 41.16
CA PRO A 942 -54.78 -28.69 40.08
C PRO A 942 -55.65 -28.30 38.87
N GLN A 943 -56.63 -29.14 38.53
CA GLN A 943 -57.55 -28.93 37.41
C GLN A 943 -58.56 -27.79 37.66
N LYS A 944 -58.73 -27.36 38.92
CA LYS A 944 -59.67 -26.30 39.33
C LYS A 944 -58.98 -24.95 39.59
N TRP A 945 -57.65 -24.87 39.47
CA TRP A 945 -56.87 -23.66 39.75
C TRP A 945 -57.27 -22.45 38.90
N MET A 946 -57.33 -22.62 37.58
CA MET A 946 -57.71 -21.53 36.67
C MET A 946 -59.17 -21.07 36.90
N ASN A 947 -60.06 -21.99 37.27
CA ASN A 947 -61.46 -21.66 37.59
C ASN A 947 -61.61 -20.92 38.92
N PHE A 948 -60.81 -21.24 39.94
CA PHE A 948 -60.78 -20.50 41.20
C PHE A 948 -60.27 -19.07 41.00
N TYR A 949 -59.20 -18.89 40.21
CA TYR A 949 -58.70 -17.57 39.82
C TYR A 949 -59.78 -16.77 39.05
N MET A 950 -60.33 -17.34 37.98
CA MET A 950 -61.26 -16.63 37.10
C MET A 950 -62.65 -16.38 37.68
N ARG A 951 -63.12 -17.17 38.66
CA ARG A 951 -64.49 -17.03 39.21
C ARG A 951 -64.57 -16.48 40.63
N VAL A 952 -63.50 -16.57 41.43
CA VAL A 952 -63.47 -16.15 42.84
C VAL A 952 -62.51 -14.98 43.06
N LEU A 953 -61.24 -15.10 42.64
CA LEU A 953 -60.24 -14.05 42.89
C LEU A 953 -60.39 -12.84 41.96
N SER A 954 -60.66 -13.05 40.68
CA SER A 954 -60.84 -11.98 39.68
C SER A 954 -61.97 -11.00 39.96
N LYS A 955 -62.95 -11.38 40.80
CA LYS A 955 -64.09 -10.54 41.20
C LYS A 955 -63.77 -9.60 42.38
N LEU A 956 -62.64 -9.81 43.06
CA LEU A 956 -62.22 -9.04 44.23
C LEU A 956 -61.07 -8.05 43.90
N THR A 957 -60.60 -8.02 42.65
CA THR A 957 -59.39 -7.29 42.23
C THR A 957 -59.64 -5.90 41.63
N THR A 958 -60.84 -5.32 41.79
CA THR A 958 -61.21 -4.03 41.18
C THR A 958 -61.06 -2.79 42.07
N ASP A 959 -60.62 -2.91 43.33
CA ASP A 959 -60.32 -1.77 44.22
C ASP A 959 -58.87 -1.81 44.74
N GLN A 960 -58.22 -0.65 44.86
CA GLN A 960 -56.76 -0.48 45.03
C GLN A 960 -56.17 -0.85 46.41
N ASP A 961 -56.93 -1.41 47.36
CA ASP A 961 -56.43 -1.73 48.71
C ASP A 961 -56.73 -3.18 49.17
N VAL A 962 -56.63 -4.15 48.25
CA VAL A 962 -56.76 -5.58 48.60
C VAL A 962 -55.39 -6.24 48.83
N LYS A 963 -55.10 -6.64 50.08
CA LYS A 963 -53.96 -7.52 50.41
C LYS A 963 -54.40 -8.97 50.44
N LEU A 964 -53.88 -9.78 49.51
CA LEU A 964 -54.08 -11.23 49.45
C LEU A 964 -52.89 -11.93 50.14
N THR A 965 -53.14 -12.74 51.17
CA THR A 965 -52.10 -13.56 51.82
C THR A 965 -52.40 -15.04 51.60
N LEU A 966 -51.57 -15.71 50.81
CA LEU A 966 -51.69 -17.13 50.49
C LEU A 966 -50.58 -17.91 51.23
N LYS A 967 -50.96 -18.96 51.96
CA LYS A 967 -50.03 -19.96 52.50
C LYS A 967 -50.24 -21.25 51.72
N ILE A 968 -49.21 -21.71 51.02
CA ILE A 968 -49.27 -22.92 50.19
C ILE A 968 -48.31 -23.96 50.78
N GLU A 969 -48.83 -25.14 51.09
CA GLU A 969 -48.06 -26.28 51.62
C GLU A 969 -48.22 -27.45 50.66
N PHE A 970 -47.11 -28.11 50.31
CA PHE A 970 -47.11 -29.29 49.45
C PHE A 970 -46.60 -30.49 50.25
N SER A 971 -47.30 -31.62 50.17
CA SER A 971 -46.79 -32.91 50.66
C SER A 971 -46.30 -33.72 49.47
N ILE A 972 -45.00 -34.00 49.40
CA ILE A 972 -44.38 -34.77 48.31
C ILE A 972 -43.77 -36.03 48.92
N GLU A 973 -44.12 -37.21 48.40
CA GLU A 973 -43.41 -38.45 48.74
C GLU A 973 -42.10 -38.54 47.94
N GLY A 974 -40.97 -38.24 48.59
CA GLY A 974 -39.61 -38.32 48.03
C GLY A 974 -38.77 -37.04 48.20
N GLU A 975 -37.46 -37.11 47.94
CA GLU A 975 -36.55 -35.94 48.02
C GLU A 975 -36.74 -34.97 46.84
N ILE A 976 -36.88 -33.68 47.14
CA ILE A 976 -36.96 -32.60 46.14
C ILE A 976 -35.53 -32.24 45.69
N SER A 977 -35.23 -32.31 44.39
CA SER A 977 -33.92 -31.95 43.86
C SER A 977 -33.60 -30.46 44.03
N GLN A 978 -32.31 -30.16 44.25
CA GLN A 978 -31.80 -28.79 44.43
C GLN A 978 -32.15 -27.89 43.24
N GLN A 979 -32.07 -28.42 42.03
CA GLN A 979 -32.44 -27.72 40.79
C GLN A 979 -33.91 -27.26 40.78
N LYS A 980 -34.85 -28.09 41.29
CA LYS A 980 -36.27 -27.69 41.38
C LYS A 980 -36.51 -26.60 42.43
N ARG A 981 -35.74 -26.59 43.52
CA ARG A 981 -35.81 -25.52 44.54
C ARG A 981 -35.31 -24.20 43.95
N ASP A 982 -34.22 -24.22 43.21
CA ASP A 982 -33.64 -23.03 42.60
C ASP A 982 -34.50 -22.47 41.45
N GLU A 983 -35.06 -23.34 40.59
CA GLU A 983 -36.03 -22.94 39.56
C GLU A 983 -37.30 -22.31 40.17
N THR A 984 -37.75 -22.80 41.35
CA THR A 984 -38.91 -22.23 42.06
C THR A 984 -38.59 -20.87 42.67
N LYS A 985 -37.39 -20.67 43.23
CA LYS A 985 -36.95 -19.36 43.73
C LYS A 985 -36.84 -18.32 42.62
N VAL A 986 -36.26 -18.69 41.49
CA VAL A 986 -36.13 -17.80 40.33
C VAL A 986 -37.51 -17.40 39.80
N ALA A 987 -38.46 -18.35 39.72
CA ALA A 987 -39.84 -18.02 39.32
C ALA A 987 -40.56 -17.09 40.32
N LEU A 988 -40.30 -17.20 41.63
CA LEU A 988 -40.84 -16.27 42.65
C LEU A 988 -40.25 -14.86 42.51
N GLN A 989 -38.94 -14.75 42.23
CA GLN A 989 -38.26 -13.48 41.98
C GLN A 989 -38.74 -12.81 40.68
N GLU A 990 -38.93 -13.57 39.60
CA GLU A 990 -39.46 -13.06 38.32
C GLU A 990 -40.89 -12.52 38.44
N LEU A 991 -41.66 -13.00 39.43
CA LEU A 991 -42.99 -12.50 39.76
C LEU A 991 -42.98 -11.37 40.82
N GLY A 992 -41.80 -10.98 41.32
CA GLY A 992 -41.64 -9.91 42.32
C GLY A 992 -42.05 -10.28 43.75
N LEU A 993 -42.02 -11.58 44.10
CA LEU A 993 -42.39 -12.12 45.41
C LEU A 993 -41.14 -12.53 46.21
N ASP A 994 -41.28 -12.64 47.54
CA ASP A 994 -40.22 -13.15 48.44
C ASP A 994 -39.88 -14.61 48.08
N ASP A 995 -38.59 -14.91 47.98
CA ASP A 995 -38.03 -16.16 47.47
C ASP A 995 -37.52 -17.09 48.60
N HIS A 996 -37.82 -16.78 49.86
CA HIS A 996 -37.53 -17.66 50.99
C HIS A 996 -38.39 -18.93 50.95
N LEU A 997 -37.75 -20.10 50.89
CA LEU A 997 -38.37 -21.43 50.93
C LEU A 997 -37.77 -22.20 52.13
N ASP A 998 -38.60 -22.64 53.07
CA ASP A 998 -38.21 -23.42 54.26
C ASP A 998 -38.04 -24.93 53.97
#